data_AF-A0A0N1DK72-F1
#
_entry.id   AF-A0A0N1DK72-F1
#
_cell.length_a   1.000
_cell.length_b   1.000
_cell.length_c   1.000
_cell.angle_alpha   90.00
_cell.angle_beta   90.00
_cell.angle_gamma   90.00
#
_symmetry.space_group_name_H-M   'P 1'
#
loop_
_entity.id
_entity.type
_entity.pdbx_description
1 polymer ?
#
loop_
_entity_poly.entity_id
_entity_poly.type
_entity_poly.pdbx_seq_one_letter_code
_entity_poly.pdbx_strand_id
1 'polypeptide(L)'
;MSIETLAASDTPFMGGNIHACPLRGHSTSFQLVDELGNGKPYAGLPYEVTDYEDTVYKGKLDAAGFGKVDNHFCGPVLLKLSQPYSGREKTYSFLCERPNYPLPITELQVRAEKTRFFNKTGIRTQENPAKDLADPGAYYQIEVSELVKHAAHLPPLAFRSDPPNMVVHTLMRQPAKTRTFTIQNPGAPDGGMSAVVSPMDTAMVELGFAPPLPKPKGIALLPNKHHVLEVRPMRALRPMLSTGNEFCALNLYQLALMSTLSYTDFGQDPNTQPVETNSVAFPLQPSSGNWFGHALPQFDELWQVDATQTAKHYPLYEEVPYSKRLEVVPFDPQLYPEVNAPELGDQQENPTKLHFLDDRNQANNTDTQAFIIHHDGLILVSVRGTSEIGPDAWLDADAHQVPFEEGDGKVHNGFYRAAKVAYAFVVKYLDKFFSGQKVVVTGHSLGGAVALILSEMLRRDKRFTPDILLYTYGAPRAADSTFLEGAKPLIHHRIVNHNDPVPSVPSTWMNTPSNRLPSYATHGVVLALQPAGGLAFFIGGIINFMGDPYGHHGQLRHFMPVDFDDGRRSSILWEPGCSTINDHGCAEELRQINGLPKRDSFLRQLIDNGHHSMVSSYIPACWASLRRWQEAQELKRSLVTLNEYEWISGALKSIDEQLRDLNRRIEGNPTGHRNHQQNIQETETLKKEREKIAQTQARLFALHRQTVTEAEVYGSYADQPEWVQDSLLRWRAHPENTAKEQLAMIPPDPEDHEAAIAAITGGFAPGAPYHLDIDSIV
;
A
#
# COMPACT_ATOMS: atom_id res chain seq x y z
N MET A 1 22.08 -67.64 21.83
CA MET A 1 21.43 -66.68 22.74
C MET A 1 20.92 -67.45 23.93
N SER A 2 21.47 -67.20 25.12
CA SER A 2 20.92 -67.70 26.38
C SER A 2 19.68 -66.85 26.70
N ILE A 3 18.52 -67.49 26.87
CA ILE A 3 17.32 -66.81 27.36
C ILE A 3 17.36 -66.98 28.88
N GLU A 4 17.84 -65.96 29.59
CA GLU A 4 17.66 -65.89 31.04
C GLU A 4 16.24 -65.42 31.35
N THR A 5 15.60 -66.09 32.29
CA THR A 5 14.30 -65.69 32.84
C THR A 5 14.44 -64.42 33.67
N LEU A 6 13.57 -63.44 33.40
CA LEU A 6 13.47 -62.18 34.14
C LEU A 6 13.39 -62.42 35.65
N ALA A 7 14.11 -61.62 36.43
CA ALA A 7 13.99 -61.65 37.88
C ALA A 7 12.56 -61.28 38.31
N ALA A 8 12.04 -61.93 39.36
CA ALA A 8 10.67 -61.71 39.84
C ALA A 8 10.40 -60.26 40.30
N SER A 9 11.46 -59.49 40.60
CA SER A 9 11.41 -58.05 40.90
C SER A 9 11.07 -57.17 39.68
N ASP A 10 11.35 -57.66 38.48
CA ASP A 10 11.30 -56.88 37.24
C ASP A 10 9.98 -57.13 36.48
N THR A 11 9.22 -58.13 36.91
CA THR A 11 7.90 -58.49 36.35
C THR A 11 6.84 -57.39 36.54
N PRO A 12 6.74 -56.70 37.71
CA PRO A 12 5.83 -55.57 37.88
C PRO A 12 6.19 -54.34 37.01
N PHE A 13 7.49 -54.15 36.75
CA PHE A 13 8.05 -53.10 35.90
C PHE A 13 7.70 -53.34 34.42
N MET A 14 7.95 -54.55 33.89
CA MET A 14 7.60 -54.91 32.50
C MET A 14 6.08 -55.09 32.30
N GLY A 15 5.33 -55.33 33.38
CA GLY A 15 3.87 -55.41 33.37
C GLY A 15 3.15 -54.06 33.37
N GLY A 16 3.88 -52.93 33.40
CA GLY A 16 3.30 -51.58 33.38
C GLY A 16 2.63 -51.15 34.68
N ASN A 17 2.88 -51.86 35.79
CA ASN A 17 2.32 -51.56 37.11
C ASN A 17 3.22 -50.64 37.95
N ILE A 18 4.47 -50.42 37.54
CA ILE A 18 5.43 -49.49 38.14
C ILE A 18 6.08 -48.72 36.98
N HIS A 19 6.08 -47.38 37.03
CA HIS A 19 6.81 -46.57 36.05
C HIS A 19 8.30 -46.89 36.14
N ALA A 20 8.94 -47.12 34.99
CA ALA A 20 10.39 -47.22 34.94
C ALA A 20 11.00 -45.93 35.50
N CYS A 21 11.94 -46.04 36.43
CA CYS A 21 12.68 -44.88 36.92
C CYS A 21 13.35 -44.22 35.71
N PRO A 22 13.01 -42.97 35.35
CA PRO A 22 13.57 -42.37 34.15
C PRO A 22 15.08 -42.18 34.34
N LEU A 23 15.84 -42.75 33.41
CA LEU A 23 17.30 -42.68 33.43
C LEU A 23 17.73 -41.24 33.14
N ARG A 24 18.79 -40.79 33.83
CA ARG A 24 19.50 -39.53 33.53
C ARG A 24 20.86 -39.82 32.94
N GLY A 25 21.49 -38.79 32.39
CA GLY A 25 22.88 -38.83 31.91
C GLY A 25 23.07 -38.27 30.51
N HIS A 26 21.97 -37.88 29.84
CA HIS A 26 22.08 -37.16 28.59
C HIS A 26 22.53 -35.71 28.82
N SER A 27 23.26 -35.17 27.84
CA SER A 27 23.67 -33.77 27.79
C SER A 27 23.39 -33.22 26.40
N THR A 28 22.60 -32.15 26.31
CA THR A 28 22.34 -31.46 25.04
C THR A 28 22.88 -30.04 25.09
N SER A 29 23.55 -29.63 24.01
CA SER A 29 24.02 -28.26 23.85
C SER A 29 23.49 -27.67 22.56
N PHE A 30 23.40 -26.34 22.54
CA PHE A 30 22.91 -25.59 21.40
C PHE A 30 23.58 -24.22 21.33
N GLN A 31 23.65 -23.65 20.14
CA GLN A 31 24.17 -22.31 19.88
C GLN A 31 23.21 -21.54 18.99
N LEU A 32 22.87 -20.30 19.37
CA LEU A 32 22.16 -19.37 18.49
C LEU A 32 23.16 -18.51 17.73
N VAL A 33 23.00 -18.42 16.42
CA VAL A 33 23.86 -17.61 15.54
C VAL A 33 23.02 -16.80 14.56
N ASP A 34 23.56 -15.69 14.07
CA ASP A 34 23.00 -14.95 12.94
C ASP A 34 23.42 -15.58 11.60
N GLU A 35 22.99 -14.99 10.48
CA GLU A 35 23.36 -15.45 9.13
C GLU A 35 24.86 -15.31 8.81
N LEU A 36 25.63 -14.60 9.64
CA LEU A 36 27.09 -14.51 9.54
C LEU A 36 27.79 -15.58 10.40
N GLY A 37 27.03 -16.44 11.09
CA GLY A 37 27.54 -17.45 12.01
C GLY A 37 27.99 -16.89 13.36
N ASN A 38 27.60 -15.65 13.70
CA ASN A 38 28.00 -14.99 14.92
C ASN A 38 26.91 -15.11 16.00
N GLY A 39 27.26 -15.69 17.17
CA GLY A 39 26.35 -15.80 18.30
C GLY A 39 26.36 -14.64 19.29
N LYS A 40 27.27 -13.65 19.12
CA LYS A 40 27.33 -12.46 20.00
C LYS A 40 26.00 -11.70 20.12
N PRO A 41 25.20 -11.51 19.05
CA PRO A 41 23.91 -10.81 19.16
C PRO A 41 22.96 -11.45 20.18
N TYR A 42 23.09 -12.76 20.40
CA TYR A 42 22.24 -13.57 21.25
C TYR A 42 22.79 -13.77 22.67
N ALA A 43 23.95 -13.18 22.98
CA ALA A 43 24.59 -13.32 24.27
C ALA A 43 23.68 -12.89 25.45
N GLY A 44 23.74 -13.66 26.53
CA GLY A 44 23.01 -13.42 27.76
C GLY A 44 21.50 -13.70 27.70
N LEU A 45 20.97 -14.16 26.57
CA LEU A 45 19.56 -14.54 26.45
C LEU A 45 19.23 -15.69 27.41
N PRO A 46 18.20 -15.54 28.26
CA PRO A 46 17.68 -16.64 29.03
C PRO A 46 16.97 -17.66 28.14
N TYR A 47 17.22 -18.93 28.42
CA TYR A 47 16.55 -20.04 27.78
C TYR A 47 15.85 -20.91 28.82
N GLU A 48 14.81 -21.58 28.35
CA GLU A 48 14.11 -22.64 29.06
C GLU A 48 14.16 -23.91 28.21
N VAL A 49 14.57 -25.01 28.81
CA VAL A 49 14.63 -26.32 28.17
C VAL A 49 13.77 -27.29 28.98
N THR A 50 12.82 -27.95 28.34
CA THR A 50 11.99 -28.99 28.95
C THR A 50 12.45 -30.35 28.43
N ASP A 51 12.83 -31.27 29.31
CA ASP A 51 13.23 -32.62 28.89
C ASP A 51 12.03 -33.58 28.73
N TYR A 52 12.35 -34.84 28.41
CA TYR A 52 11.37 -35.91 28.21
C TYR A 52 10.44 -36.16 29.42
N GLU A 53 10.87 -35.87 30.64
CA GLU A 53 10.07 -36.06 31.86
C GLU A 53 9.45 -34.74 32.36
N ASP A 54 9.25 -33.77 31.44
CA ASP A 54 8.71 -32.44 31.73
C ASP A 54 9.53 -31.64 32.77
N THR A 55 10.80 -32.03 32.99
CA THR A 55 11.69 -31.28 33.88
C THR A 55 12.19 -30.04 33.16
N VAL A 56 12.03 -28.89 33.81
CA VAL A 56 12.38 -27.59 33.26
C VAL A 56 13.75 -27.14 33.75
N TYR A 57 14.66 -26.90 32.82
CA TYR A 57 16.00 -26.34 33.04
C TYR A 57 16.04 -24.91 32.53
N LYS A 58 16.61 -24.00 33.33
CA LYS A 58 16.76 -22.59 32.97
C LYS A 58 18.23 -22.22 32.95
N GLY A 59 18.63 -21.42 31.98
CA GLY A 59 20.00 -20.93 31.85
C GLY A 59 20.06 -19.63 31.07
N LYS A 60 21.27 -19.18 30.79
CA LYS A 60 21.54 -18.03 29.91
C LYS A 60 22.59 -18.42 28.89
N LEU A 61 22.43 -17.92 27.66
CA LEU A 61 23.45 -18.06 26.63
C LEU A 61 24.71 -17.31 27.04
N ASP A 62 25.87 -17.88 26.75
CA ASP A 62 27.17 -17.24 26.98
C ASP A 62 27.48 -16.14 25.96
N ALA A 63 28.71 -15.62 25.97
CA ALA A 63 29.15 -14.56 25.04
C ALA A 63 29.18 -14.99 23.57
N ALA A 64 29.21 -16.29 23.28
CA ALA A 64 29.20 -16.87 21.95
C ALA A 64 27.79 -17.37 21.53
N GLY A 65 26.76 -17.11 22.34
CA GLY A 65 25.39 -17.58 22.06
C GLY A 65 25.17 -19.05 22.40
N PHE A 66 26.06 -19.67 23.19
CA PHE A 66 26.03 -21.09 23.53
C PHE A 66 25.24 -21.36 24.82
N GLY A 67 24.45 -22.43 24.81
CA GLY A 67 23.70 -22.95 25.94
C GLY A 67 23.87 -24.47 26.08
N LYS A 68 23.80 -24.98 27.30
CA LYS A 68 23.95 -26.41 27.59
C LYS A 68 23.09 -26.85 28.75
N VAL A 69 22.56 -28.07 28.66
CA VAL A 69 21.86 -28.75 29.74
C VAL A 69 22.54 -30.10 29.96
N ASP A 70 23.16 -30.25 31.14
CA ASP A 70 23.84 -31.46 31.57
C ASP A 70 22.93 -32.34 32.43
N ASN A 71 23.10 -33.67 32.31
CA ASN A 71 22.44 -34.67 33.13
C ASN A 71 20.90 -34.59 33.14
N HIS A 72 20.29 -34.29 31.99
CA HIS A 72 18.83 -34.33 31.84
C HIS A 72 18.33 -35.77 31.66
N PHE A 73 17.01 -35.97 31.80
CA PHE A 73 16.40 -37.27 31.58
C PHE A 73 16.59 -37.74 30.14
N CYS A 74 16.82 -39.04 29.96
CA CYS A 74 17.19 -39.62 28.69
C CYS A 74 16.05 -39.47 27.66
N GLY A 75 16.25 -38.56 26.72
CA GLY A 75 15.32 -38.30 25.61
C GLY A 75 15.62 -36.95 24.94
N PRO A 76 14.83 -36.55 23.94
CA PRO A 76 14.91 -35.21 23.37
C PRO A 76 14.58 -34.13 24.40
N VAL A 77 14.94 -32.89 24.06
CA VAL A 77 14.64 -31.71 24.87
C VAL A 77 13.96 -30.64 24.02
N LEU A 78 13.05 -29.88 24.60
CA LEU A 78 12.32 -28.80 23.94
C LEU A 78 12.88 -27.44 24.38
N LEU A 79 13.44 -26.67 23.45
CA LEU A 79 14.03 -25.36 23.69
C LEU A 79 13.01 -24.23 23.47
N LYS A 80 12.96 -23.27 24.41
CA LYS A 80 12.17 -22.03 24.33
C LYS A 80 12.98 -20.83 24.79
N LEU A 81 12.76 -19.69 24.14
CA LEU A 81 13.35 -18.40 24.49
C LEU A 81 12.27 -17.33 24.58
N SER A 82 11.42 -17.43 25.61
CA SER A 82 10.21 -16.61 25.76
C SER A 82 10.33 -15.46 26.77
N GLN A 83 11.55 -15.00 27.10
CA GLN A 83 11.71 -13.88 28.03
C GLN A 83 11.07 -12.60 27.44
N PRO A 84 10.11 -11.96 28.13
CA PRO A 84 9.56 -10.67 27.70
C PRO A 84 10.65 -9.60 27.65
N TYR A 85 10.54 -8.69 26.69
CA TYR A 85 11.44 -7.54 26.60
C TYR A 85 11.37 -6.68 27.86
N SER A 86 12.53 -6.29 28.38
CA SER A 86 12.66 -5.52 29.62
C SER A 86 13.48 -4.22 29.45
N GLY A 87 13.83 -3.88 28.21
CA GLY A 87 14.58 -2.67 27.91
C GLY A 87 13.72 -1.39 27.89
N ARG A 88 14.37 -0.26 27.57
CA ARG A 88 13.78 1.09 27.64
C ARG A 88 13.66 1.77 26.28
N GLU A 89 13.86 1.05 25.18
CA GLU A 89 13.77 1.64 23.85
C GLU A 89 12.30 1.99 23.55
N LYS A 90 12.04 3.27 23.29
CA LYS A 90 10.68 3.84 23.19
C LYS A 90 9.76 3.07 22.26
N THR A 91 10.26 2.64 21.09
CA THR A 91 9.47 1.89 20.10
C THR A 91 8.94 0.58 20.67
N TYR A 92 9.79 -0.23 21.31
CA TYR A 92 9.36 -1.51 21.88
C TYR A 92 8.46 -1.33 23.10
N SER A 93 8.81 -0.40 24.00
CA SER A 93 7.97 -0.09 25.17
C SER A 93 6.57 0.36 24.75
N PHE A 94 6.46 1.26 23.76
CA PHE A 94 5.17 1.69 23.23
C PHE A 94 4.34 0.53 22.67
N LEU A 95 4.95 -0.36 21.86
CA LEU A 95 4.25 -1.51 21.27
C LEU A 95 3.80 -2.54 22.32
N CYS A 96 4.56 -2.71 23.40
CA CYS A 96 4.19 -3.58 24.51
C CYS A 96 3.08 -2.99 25.39
N GLU A 97 3.06 -1.67 25.57
CA GLU A 97 2.20 -0.98 26.54
C GLU A 97 0.93 -0.36 25.92
N ARG A 98 0.80 -0.34 24.59
CA ARG A 98 -0.36 0.24 23.90
C ARG A 98 -1.68 -0.43 24.34
N PRO A 99 -2.78 0.34 24.48
CA PRO A 99 -4.02 -0.17 25.05
C PRO A 99 -4.74 -1.19 24.17
N ASN A 100 -4.59 -1.10 22.84
CA ASN A 100 -5.22 -2.02 21.89
C ASN A 100 -4.13 -2.89 21.25
N TYR A 101 -4.31 -4.21 21.30
CA TYR A 101 -3.38 -5.20 20.76
C TYR A 101 -1.92 -5.02 21.26
N PRO A 102 -1.66 -5.02 22.59
CA PRO A 102 -0.30 -4.96 23.12
C PRO A 102 0.55 -6.14 22.63
N LEU A 103 1.73 -5.86 22.08
CA LEU A 103 2.56 -6.90 21.48
C LEU A 103 3.44 -7.59 22.54
N PRO A 104 3.43 -8.94 22.64
CA PRO A 104 4.27 -9.69 23.57
C PRO A 104 5.70 -9.82 23.04
N ILE A 105 6.39 -8.68 22.88
CA ILE A 105 7.75 -8.61 22.35
C ILE A 105 8.73 -9.29 23.31
N THR A 106 9.61 -10.13 22.77
CA THR A 106 10.62 -10.86 23.54
C THR A 106 12.02 -10.26 23.40
N GLU A 107 12.90 -10.59 24.34
CA GLU A 107 14.32 -10.27 24.28
C GLU A 107 15.02 -10.91 23.05
N LEU A 108 14.55 -12.09 22.61
CA LEU A 108 15.02 -12.74 21.37
C LEU A 108 14.60 -11.91 20.15
N GLN A 109 13.34 -11.48 20.12
CA GLN A 109 12.79 -10.64 19.05
C GLN A 109 13.63 -9.38 18.84
N VAL A 110 13.87 -8.59 19.91
CA VAL A 110 14.64 -7.34 19.82
C VAL A 110 16.09 -7.58 19.38
N ARG A 111 16.72 -8.67 19.81
CA ARG A 111 18.07 -9.03 19.35
C ARG A 111 18.10 -9.42 17.88
N ALA A 112 17.12 -10.18 17.40
CA ALA A 112 16.99 -10.56 15.99
C ALA A 112 16.71 -9.35 15.07
N GLU A 113 16.05 -8.28 15.54
CA GLU A 113 15.90 -7.05 14.75
C GLU A 113 17.20 -6.27 14.54
N LYS A 114 18.18 -6.50 15.44
CA LYS A 114 19.50 -5.86 15.41
C LYS A 114 20.50 -6.59 14.52
N THR A 115 20.21 -7.81 14.08
CA THR A 115 21.01 -8.54 13.09
C THR A 115 20.63 -8.10 11.66
N ARG A 116 21.39 -8.55 10.67
CA ARG A 116 21.22 -8.19 9.25
C ARG A 116 21.32 -9.44 8.39
N PHE A 117 20.64 -9.40 7.25
CA PHE A 117 20.78 -10.44 6.24
C PHE A 117 22.20 -10.45 5.68
N PHE A 118 22.71 -11.64 5.38
CA PHE A 118 23.96 -11.78 4.64
C PHE A 118 23.80 -11.22 3.22
N ASN A 119 22.70 -11.60 2.56
CA ASN A 119 22.32 -11.09 1.26
C ASN A 119 21.27 -9.99 1.41
N LYS A 120 21.49 -8.82 0.80
CA LYS A 120 20.51 -7.73 0.78
C LYS A 120 19.18 -8.12 0.13
N THR A 121 19.09 -9.20 -0.64
CA THR A 121 17.79 -9.70 -1.14
C THR A 121 16.94 -10.39 -0.06
N GLY A 122 17.47 -10.60 1.15
CA GLY A 122 16.80 -11.36 2.22
C GLY A 122 16.84 -12.88 2.02
N ILE A 123 17.45 -13.37 0.94
CA ILE A 123 17.65 -14.79 0.69
C ILE A 123 18.70 -15.32 1.67
N ARG A 124 18.33 -16.34 2.44
CA ARG A 124 19.22 -16.99 3.40
C ARG A 124 20.45 -17.58 2.72
N THR A 125 21.60 -17.44 3.38
CA THR A 125 22.84 -18.08 2.92
C THR A 125 22.76 -19.61 3.06
N GLN A 126 23.37 -20.34 2.13
CA GLN A 126 23.54 -21.79 2.21
C GLN A 126 24.87 -22.19 2.87
N GLU A 127 25.81 -21.24 2.98
CA GLU A 127 27.18 -21.46 3.43
C GLU A 127 27.46 -20.68 4.72
N ASN A 128 26.60 -20.87 5.72
CA ASN A 128 26.86 -20.29 7.03
C ASN A 128 28.07 -21.01 7.68
N PRO A 129 29.14 -20.29 8.09
CA PRO A 129 30.32 -20.91 8.67
C PRO A 129 30.04 -21.65 9.99
N ALA A 130 28.95 -21.33 10.68
CA ALA A 130 28.55 -22.03 11.89
C ALA A 130 27.96 -23.43 11.62
N LYS A 131 27.67 -23.78 10.36
CA LYS A 131 27.15 -25.10 9.99
C LYS A 131 28.13 -26.23 10.32
N ASP A 132 29.43 -25.98 10.15
CA ASP A 132 30.49 -26.95 10.45
C ASP A 132 30.73 -27.14 11.96
N LEU A 133 30.18 -26.25 12.80
CA LEU A 133 30.25 -26.38 14.26
C LEU A 133 29.20 -27.36 14.80
N ALA A 134 28.13 -27.63 14.05
CA ALA A 134 27.04 -28.50 14.48
C ALA A 134 27.38 -29.99 14.28
N ASP A 135 26.79 -30.85 15.10
CA ASP A 135 26.82 -32.29 14.83
C ASP A 135 26.06 -32.64 13.54
N PRO A 136 26.35 -33.79 12.89
CA PRO A 136 25.66 -34.20 11.68
C PRO A 136 24.12 -34.20 11.84
N GLY A 137 23.46 -33.40 10.99
CA GLY A 137 22.00 -33.21 10.99
C GLY A 137 21.44 -32.36 12.14
N ALA A 138 22.29 -31.58 12.82
CA ALA A 138 21.93 -30.73 13.96
C ALA A 138 22.05 -29.22 13.69
N TYR A 139 22.13 -28.82 12.40
CA TYR A 139 22.07 -27.43 11.97
C TYR A 139 20.65 -27.08 11.52
N TYR A 140 20.04 -26.03 12.08
CA TYR A 140 18.68 -25.61 11.74
C TYR A 140 18.60 -24.11 11.44
N GLN A 141 17.90 -23.76 10.37
CA GLN A 141 17.44 -22.43 10.04
C GLN A 141 16.08 -22.19 10.69
N ILE A 142 15.99 -21.18 11.55
CA ILE A 142 14.82 -20.99 12.42
C ILE A 142 14.28 -19.57 12.34
N GLU A 143 13.02 -19.41 12.74
CA GLU A 143 12.37 -18.12 12.95
C GLU A 143 12.16 -17.87 14.45
N VAL A 144 12.09 -16.60 14.84
CA VAL A 144 11.78 -16.22 16.23
C VAL A 144 10.45 -16.84 16.69
N SER A 145 9.46 -16.92 15.79
CA SER A 145 8.12 -17.46 16.04
C SER A 145 8.11 -18.92 16.51
N GLU A 146 9.16 -19.69 16.23
CA GLU A 146 9.27 -21.10 16.63
C GLU A 146 9.77 -21.28 18.08
N LEU A 147 10.41 -20.25 18.65
CA LEU A 147 11.01 -20.29 19.99
C LEU A 147 10.19 -19.57 21.07
N VAL A 148 9.16 -18.82 20.68
CA VAL A 148 8.36 -17.98 21.57
C VAL A 148 6.93 -18.48 21.75
N LYS A 149 6.31 -18.09 22.87
CA LYS A 149 4.94 -18.49 23.19
C LYS A 149 3.88 -17.88 22.27
N HIS A 150 3.97 -16.60 21.94
CA HIS A 150 2.99 -15.87 21.12
C HIS A 150 3.67 -15.38 19.85
N ALA A 151 3.09 -15.71 18.70
CA ALA A 151 3.71 -15.52 17.39
C ALA A 151 2.80 -14.85 16.36
N ALA A 152 1.55 -14.52 16.70
CA ALA A 152 0.61 -13.90 15.76
C ALA A 152 1.06 -12.50 15.29
N HIS A 153 1.92 -11.83 16.07
CA HIS A 153 2.50 -10.54 15.72
C HIS A 153 3.86 -10.64 15.02
N LEU A 154 4.35 -11.86 14.75
CA LEU A 154 5.66 -12.13 14.17
C LEU A 154 5.55 -12.43 12.66
N PRO A 155 6.65 -12.30 11.89
CA PRO A 155 6.61 -12.58 10.46
C PRO A 155 6.22 -14.04 10.17
N PRO A 156 5.58 -14.31 9.02
CA PRO A 156 5.31 -15.67 8.59
C PRO A 156 6.61 -16.39 8.22
N LEU A 157 6.56 -17.72 8.29
CA LEU A 157 7.69 -18.60 8.01
C LEU A 157 8.21 -18.41 6.58
N ALA A 158 9.42 -17.87 6.43
CA ALA A 158 10.08 -17.74 5.13
C ALA A 158 10.64 -19.08 4.65
N PHE A 159 10.95 -19.17 3.35
CA PHE A 159 11.63 -20.34 2.80
C PHE A 159 12.97 -20.58 3.49
N ARG A 160 13.30 -21.85 3.73
CA ARG A 160 14.54 -22.30 4.37
C ARG A 160 14.95 -23.67 3.85
N SER A 161 16.25 -23.90 3.78
CA SER A 161 16.83 -25.15 3.25
C SER A 161 17.15 -26.17 4.33
N ASP A 162 17.43 -25.71 5.55
CA ASP A 162 17.73 -26.58 6.70
C ASP A 162 16.65 -26.42 7.81
N PRO A 163 15.39 -26.86 7.60
CA PRO A 163 14.34 -26.74 8.62
C PRO A 163 14.62 -27.64 9.84
N PRO A 164 14.12 -27.28 11.05
CA PRO A 164 14.12 -28.17 12.21
C PRO A 164 13.47 -29.52 11.91
N ASN A 165 14.02 -30.58 12.46
CA ASN A 165 13.46 -31.92 12.32
C ASN A 165 12.21 -32.07 13.20
N MET A 166 11.04 -31.86 12.60
CA MET A 166 9.75 -31.95 13.31
C MET A 166 9.43 -33.35 13.84
N VAL A 167 10.09 -34.41 13.36
CA VAL A 167 9.94 -35.77 13.91
C VAL A 167 10.42 -35.84 15.36
N VAL A 168 11.37 -34.99 15.77
CA VAL A 168 11.87 -34.99 17.15
C VAL A 168 10.78 -34.62 18.15
N HIS A 169 9.78 -33.82 17.75
CA HIS A 169 8.62 -33.53 18.61
C HIS A 169 7.79 -34.76 18.93
N THR A 170 7.72 -35.76 18.05
CA THR A 170 6.95 -36.99 18.32
C THR A 170 7.67 -37.92 19.29
N LEU A 171 8.98 -37.72 19.48
CA LEU A 171 9.81 -38.43 20.45
C LEU A 171 9.66 -37.86 21.87
N MET A 172 9.12 -36.65 22.02
CA MET A 172 8.77 -36.11 23.33
C MET A 172 7.66 -36.96 23.96
N ARG A 173 7.67 -37.07 25.29
CA ARG A 173 6.65 -37.80 26.02
C ARG A 173 5.27 -37.24 25.68
N GLN A 174 4.39 -38.11 25.18
CA GLN A 174 3.00 -37.77 24.99
C GLN A 174 2.33 -37.69 26.37
N PRO A 175 1.42 -36.73 26.60
CA PRO A 175 0.64 -36.70 27.84
C PRO A 175 0.02 -38.07 28.06
N ALA A 176 0.10 -38.57 29.31
CA ALA A 176 -0.34 -39.92 29.61
C ALA A 176 -1.78 -40.13 29.13
N LYS A 177 -2.01 -41.12 28.25
CA LYS A 177 -3.37 -41.63 28.02
C LYS A 177 -3.82 -42.24 29.34
N THR A 178 -4.49 -41.46 30.18
CA THR A 178 -5.07 -41.97 31.42
C THR A 178 -6.02 -43.09 31.02
N ARG A 179 -5.64 -44.35 31.30
CA ARG A 179 -6.57 -45.47 31.25
C ARG A 179 -7.77 -45.08 32.09
N THR A 180 -8.96 -45.31 31.54
CA THR A 180 -10.25 -45.08 32.19
C THR A 180 -10.24 -45.77 33.56
N PHE A 181 -10.01 -45.01 34.63
CA PHE A 181 -10.30 -45.46 35.98
C PHE A 181 -11.71 -45.00 36.30
N THR A 182 -12.62 -45.97 36.45
CA THR A 182 -13.94 -45.73 36.98
C THR A 182 -13.80 -45.07 38.34
N ILE A 183 -14.27 -43.83 38.48
CA ILE A 183 -14.22 -43.08 39.73
C ILE A 183 -15.11 -43.79 40.76
N GLN A 184 -14.51 -44.47 41.73
CA GLN A 184 -15.15 -44.89 42.97
C GLN A 184 -14.65 -44.02 44.13
N ASN A 185 -15.07 -42.75 44.16
CA ASN A 185 -15.42 -41.96 45.36
C ASN A 185 -15.37 -40.45 45.03
N PRO A 186 -16.46 -39.70 45.24
CA PRO A 186 -16.47 -38.25 45.13
C PRO A 186 -16.16 -37.64 46.50
N GLY A 187 -14.89 -37.31 46.76
CA GLY A 187 -14.57 -36.61 48.00
C GLY A 187 -13.09 -36.54 48.36
N ALA A 188 -12.34 -35.65 47.70
CA ALA A 188 -11.17 -35.00 48.30
C ALA A 188 -10.87 -33.71 47.52
N PRO A 189 -10.65 -32.56 48.20
CA PRO A 189 -10.12 -31.36 47.58
C PRO A 189 -8.60 -31.48 47.46
N ASP A 190 -8.00 -30.98 46.39
CA ASP A 190 -6.72 -30.27 46.46
C ASP A 190 -6.34 -29.64 45.11
N GLY A 191 -5.86 -28.41 45.22
CA GLY A 191 -5.45 -27.55 44.12
C GLY A 191 -4.04 -27.88 43.61
N GLY A 192 -3.86 -27.65 42.32
CA GLY A 192 -2.60 -27.73 41.60
C GLY A 192 -2.84 -27.52 40.12
N MET A 193 -2.80 -26.26 39.66
CA MET A 193 -2.92 -25.92 38.25
C MET A 193 -1.65 -26.33 37.49
N SER A 194 -1.62 -27.59 37.04
CA SER A 194 -1.01 -27.98 35.77
C SER A 194 -2.14 -28.56 34.93
N ALA A 195 -2.44 -27.93 33.79
CA ALA A 195 -3.49 -28.39 32.88
C ALA A 195 -3.07 -29.73 32.25
N VAL A 196 -3.35 -30.84 32.95
CA VAL A 196 -3.31 -32.19 32.38
C VAL A 196 -4.60 -32.33 31.55
N VAL A 197 -4.45 -32.39 30.24
CA VAL A 197 -5.54 -32.66 29.30
C VAL A 197 -6.24 -33.95 29.71
N SER A 198 -7.55 -33.89 29.99
CA SER A 198 -8.31 -35.06 30.40
C SER A 198 -8.59 -36.00 29.22
N PRO A 199 -8.89 -37.28 29.47
CA PRO A 199 -9.36 -38.20 28.43
C PRO A 199 -10.62 -37.68 27.72
N MET A 200 -11.43 -36.88 28.42
CA MET A 200 -12.63 -36.25 27.89
C MET A 200 -12.26 -35.16 26.89
N ASP A 201 -11.25 -34.34 27.18
CA ASP A 201 -10.75 -33.31 26.27
C ASP A 201 -10.18 -33.94 24.98
N THR A 202 -9.42 -35.03 25.10
CA THR A 202 -8.85 -35.72 23.92
C THR A 202 -9.94 -36.36 23.05
N ALA A 203 -10.94 -37.00 23.67
CA ALA A 203 -12.08 -37.57 22.96
C ALA A 203 -12.97 -36.48 22.33
N MET A 204 -13.13 -35.34 22.99
CA MET A 204 -13.83 -34.19 22.44
C MET A 204 -13.07 -33.61 21.24
N VAL A 205 -11.73 -33.58 21.25
CA VAL A 205 -10.92 -33.17 20.09
C VAL A 205 -11.06 -34.15 18.92
N GLU A 206 -10.98 -35.47 19.17
CA GLU A 206 -11.12 -36.49 18.11
C GLU A 206 -12.54 -36.53 17.50
N LEU A 207 -13.55 -36.16 18.28
CA LEU A 207 -14.95 -36.08 17.84
C LEU A 207 -15.36 -34.69 17.32
N GLY A 208 -14.44 -33.70 17.28
CA GLY A 208 -14.69 -32.35 16.79
C GLY A 208 -15.46 -31.43 17.75
N PHE A 209 -15.62 -31.80 19.02
CA PHE A 209 -16.25 -31.02 20.09
C PHE A 209 -15.28 -30.15 20.89
N ALA A 210 -13.97 -30.21 20.62
CA ALA A 210 -12.96 -29.34 21.21
C ALA A 210 -11.89 -28.96 20.17
N PRO A 211 -11.28 -27.77 20.27
CA PRO A 211 -10.24 -27.33 19.34
C PRO A 211 -9.01 -28.26 19.40
N PRO A 212 -8.33 -28.50 18.27
CA PRO A 212 -7.16 -29.38 18.21
C PRO A 212 -6.10 -28.99 19.25
N LEU A 213 -5.45 -30.00 19.83
CA LEU A 213 -4.39 -29.80 20.82
C LEU A 213 -3.36 -28.79 20.29
N PRO A 214 -2.91 -27.82 21.12
CA PRO A 214 -1.94 -26.83 20.68
C PRO A 214 -0.70 -27.53 20.15
N LYS A 215 -0.24 -27.15 18.95
CA LYS A 215 1.05 -27.63 18.45
C LYS A 215 2.12 -27.32 19.51
N PRO A 216 2.98 -28.28 19.89
CA PRO A 216 4.02 -28.02 20.87
C PRO A 216 4.92 -26.88 20.36
N LYS A 217 4.92 -25.75 21.09
CA LYS A 217 5.74 -24.56 20.76
C LYS A 217 7.15 -24.73 21.33
N GLY A 218 8.17 -24.25 20.62
CA GLY A 218 9.59 -24.49 20.92
C GLY A 218 10.23 -25.42 19.88
N ILE A 219 11.55 -25.56 19.92
CA ILE A 219 12.30 -26.42 19.00
C ILE A 219 12.78 -27.65 19.74
N ALA A 220 12.37 -28.84 19.27
CA ALA A 220 12.83 -30.10 19.83
C ALA A 220 14.23 -30.45 19.32
N LEU A 221 15.16 -30.74 20.24
CA LEU A 221 16.56 -31.05 19.98
C LEU A 221 16.86 -32.49 20.41
N LEU A 222 17.73 -33.16 19.65
CA LEU A 222 18.14 -34.52 19.98
C LEU A 222 19.05 -34.54 21.23
N PRO A 223 19.04 -35.63 22.02
CA PRO A 223 19.99 -35.79 23.11
C PRO A 223 21.43 -35.98 22.63
N ASN A 224 22.41 -35.64 23.49
CA ASN A 224 23.84 -35.95 23.27
C ASN A 224 24.42 -35.38 21.97
N LYS A 225 23.87 -34.25 21.53
CA LYS A 225 24.33 -33.52 20.35
C LYS A 225 24.52 -32.04 20.63
N HIS A 226 25.42 -31.44 19.86
CA HIS A 226 25.52 -30.00 19.70
C HIS A 226 24.71 -29.52 18.50
N HIS A 227 23.74 -28.64 18.75
CA HIS A 227 22.89 -28.06 17.72
C HIS A 227 23.28 -26.61 17.44
N VAL A 228 23.21 -26.19 16.19
CA VAL A 228 23.39 -24.79 15.81
C VAL A 228 22.09 -24.29 15.19
N LEU A 229 21.58 -23.18 15.71
CA LEU A 229 20.31 -22.58 15.34
C LEU A 229 20.60 -21.21 14.70
N GLU A 230 20.51 -21.14 13.37
CA GLU A 230 20.58 -19.89 12.62
C GLU A 230 19.24 -19.15 12.70
N VAL A 231 19.24 -18.06 13.46
CA VAL A 231 18.08 -17.20 13.63
C VAL A 231 18.03 -16.19 12.48
N ARG A 232 16.93 -16.20 11.72
CA ARG A 232 16.70 -15.20 10.66
C ARG A 232 16.71 -13.79 11.23
N PRO A 233 17.39 -12.83 10.57
CA PRO A 233 17.24 -11.42 10.87
C PRO A 233 15.78 -11.00 10.80
N MET A 234 15.30 -10.33 11.84
CA MET A 234 13.89 -9.93 11.92
C MET A 234 13.72 -8.52 11.36
N ARG A 235 13.74 -8.45 10.03
CA ARG A 235 13.62 -7.22 9.24
C ARG A 235 12.39 -7.33 8.32
N ALA A 236 11.86 -6.19 7.89
CA ALA A 236 10.79 -6.12 6.90
C ALA A 236 11.13 -5.08 5.84
N LEU A 237 10.54 -5.24 4.67
CA LEU A 237 10.49 -4.19 3.68
C LEU A 237 9.31 -3.25 3.97
N ARG A 238 9.50 -1.97 3.70
CA ARG A 238 8.46 -0.94 3.80
C ARG A 238 8.53 -0.04 2.57
N PRO A 239 7.41 0.22 1.86
CA PRO A 239 7.40 1.26 0.83
C PRO A 239 7.78 2.60 1.46
N MET A 240 8.75 3.30 0.88
CA MET A 240 9.13 4.63 1.35
C MET A 240 8.00 5.62 1.06
N LEU A 241 7.45 6.24 2.09
CA LEU A 241 6.37 7.23 2.00
C LEU A 241 6.80 8.48 2.76
N SER A 242 7.00 9.58 2.03
CA SER A 242 7.41 10.86 2.61
C SER A 242 6.28 11.43 3.48
N THR A 243 6.65 11.95 4.65
CA THR A 243 5.74 12.61 5.59
C THR A 243 5.75 14.14 5.46
N GLY A 244 6.51 14.69 4.51
CA GLY A 244 6.48 16.12 4.19
C GLY A 244 5.16 16.56 3.56
N ASN A 245 4.75 17.81 3.78
CA ASN A 245 3.57 18.41 3.13
C ASN A 245 3.82 18.78 1.67
N GLU A 246 5.08 19.08 1.35
CA GLU A 246 5.48 19.44 0.00
C GLU A 246 5.33 18.26 -0.96
N PHE A 247 5.04 18.58 -2.21
CA PHE A 247 5.00 17.58 -3.26
C PHE A 247 6.38 16.96 -3.46
N CYS A 248 6.45 15.63 -3.50
CA CYS A 248 7.63 14.92 -3.98
C CYS A 248 7.28 13.81 -4.99
N ALA A 249 8.20 13.56 -5.92
CA ALA A 249 8.03 12.54 -6.96
C ALA A 249 7.96 11.11 -6.39
N LEU A 250 8.60 10.86 -5.24
CA LEU A 250 8.49 9.59 -4.52
C LEU A 250 7.03 9.30 -4.13
N ASN A 251 6.35 10.24 -3.46
CA ASN A 251 4.96 10.05 -3.06
C ASN A 251 4.01 10.00 -4.27
N LEU A 252 4.29 10.78 -5.32
CA LEU A 252 3.54 10.69 -6.59
C LEU A 252 3.44 9.24 -7.08
N TYR A 253 4.57 8.53 -7.12
CA TYR A 253 4.61 7.16 -7.61
C TYR A 253 4.13 6.13 -6.59
N GLN A 254 4.61 6.20 -5.35
CA GLN A 254 4.30 5.20 -4.32
C GLN A 254 2.81 5.20 -3.96
N LEU A 255 2.18 6.38 -3.84
CA LEU A 255 0.75 6.48 -3.53
C LEU A 255 -0.13 6.10 -4.73
N ALA A 256 0.37 6.15 -5.97
CA ALA A 256 -0.35 5.62 -7.12
C ALA A 256 -0.50 4.09 -7.02
N LEU A 257 0.57 3.40 -6.62
CA LEU A 257 0.53 1.96 -6.35
C LEU A 257 -0.42 1.64 -5.19
N MET A 258 -0.34 2.38 -4.08
CA MET A 258 -1.22 2.18 -2.92
C MET A 258 -2.69 2.48 -3.24
N SER A 259 -2.96 3.48 -4.07
CA SER A 259 -4.30 3.81 -4.55
C SER A 259 -4.88 2.75 -5.49
N THR A 260 -4.03 1.95 -6.13
CA THR A 260 -4.47 0.85 -7.00
C THR A 260 -4.73 -0.41 -6.18
N LEU A 261 -3.95 -0.64 -5.13
CA LEU A 261 -4.11 -1.79 -4.24
C LEU A 261 -5.48 -1.80 -3.52
N SER A 262 -6.16 -0.65 -3.38
CA SER A 262 -7.51 -0.59 -2.81
C SER A 262 -8.58 -1.23 -3.69
N TYR A 263 -8.26 -1.56 -4.95
CA TYR A 263 -9.13 -2.33 -5.84
C TYR A 263 -9.10 -3.83 -5.59
N THR A 264 -8.17 -4.31 -4.78
CA THR A 264 -8.04 -5.72 -4.41
C THR A 264 -8.75 -6.01 -3.08
N ASP A 265 -9.26 -7.24 -2.92
CA ASP A 265 -9.75 -7.71 -1.61
C ASP A 265 -8.61 -7.72 -0.58
N PHE A 266 -8.93 -7.76 0.71
CA PHE A 266 -7.90 -7.85 1.76
C PHE A 266 -7.17 -9.20 1.75
N GLY A 267 -7.82 -10.28 1.32
CA GLY A 267 -7.17 -11.57 1.11
C GLY A 267 -6.88 -12.39 2.38
N GLN A 268 -7.59 -12.16 3.49
CA GLN A 268 -7.48 -12.98 4.70
C GLN A 268 -8.10 -14.37 4.51
N ASP A 269 -7.44 -15.39 5.04
CA ASP A 269 -7.93 -16.76 5.17
C ASP A 269 -7.80 -17.25 6.63
N PRO A 270 -8.87 -17.80 7.25
CA PRO A 270 -10.24 -17.89 6.75
C PRO A 270 -10.90 -16.52 6.56
N ASN A 271 -11.83 -16.44 5.60
CA ASN A 271 -12.62 -15.25 5.31
C ASN A 271 -14.02 -15.26 5.97
N THR A 272 -14.23 -16.11 6.98
CA THR A 272 -15.51 -16.22 7.71
C THR A 272 -15.61 -15.21 8.85
N GLN A 273 -16.84 -14.89 9.25
CA GLN A 273 -17.14 -14.11 10.45
C GLN A 273 -18.21 -14.85 11.27
N PRO A 274 -17.93 -15.24 12.53
CA PRO A 274 -16.63 -15.18 13.19
C PRO A 274 -15.57 -16.10 12.54
N VAL A 275 -14.30 -15.81 12.79
CA VAL A 275 -13.16 -16.68 12.50
C VAL A 275 -13.03 -17.68 13.65
N GLU A 276 -13.22 -18.97 13.37
CA GLU A 276 -13.18 -20.05 14.37
C GLU A 276 -11.76 -20.63 14.58
N THR A 277 -10.82 -20.32 13.68
CA THR A 277 -9.43 -20.79 13.78
C THR A 277 -8.65 -19.97 14.80
N ASN A 278 -7.54 -20.53 15.30
CA ASN A 278 -6.65 -19.83 16.24
C ASN A 278 -5.69 -18.84 15.56
N SER A 279 -5.72 -18.72 14.23
CA SER A 279 -4.82 -17.89 13.43
C SER A 279 -5.43 -17.58 12.07
N VAL A 280 -4.92 -16.55 11.41
CA VAL A 280 -5.24 -16.18 10.02
C VAL A 280 -3.98 -16.09 9.16
N ALA A 281 -4.14 -16.19 7.85
CA ALA A 281 -3.10 -16.03 6.84
C ALA A 281 -3.57 -15.12 5.70
N PHE A 282 -2.65 -14.75 4.79
CA PHE A 282 -2.93 -13.86 3.66
C PHE A 282 -2.41 -14.43 2.33
N PRO A 283 -3.02 -15.50 1.79
CA PRO A 283 -2.51 -16.21 0.62
C PRO A 283 -2.79 -15.52 -0.73
N LEU A 284 -3.76 -14.61 -0.79
CA LEU A 284 -4.19 -13.99 -2.06
C LEU A 284 -3.17 -12.94 -2.53
N GLN A 285 -2.65 -13.08 -3.74
CA GLN A 285 -1.74 -12.09 -4.33
C GLN A 285 -2.22 -11.69 -5.74
N PRO A 286 -2.33 -10.38 -6.06
CA PRO A 286 -2.12 -9.24 -5.16
C PRO A 286 -3.30 -9.03 -4.19
N SER A 287 -2.99 -8.68 -2.94
CA SER A 287 -3.96 -8.15 -1.97
C SER A 287 -3.25 -7.25 -0.95
N SER A 288 -3.96 -6.28 -0.37
CA SER A 288 -3.40 -5.43 0.69
C SER A 288 -3.00 -6.23 1.94
N GLY A 289 -3.77 -7.25 2.34
CA GLY A 289 -3.41 -8.12 3.46
C GLY A 289 -2.17 -8.97 3.16
N ASN A 290 -1.99 -9.47 1.93
CA ASN A 290 -0.77 -10.19 1.55
C ASN A 290 0.46 -9.28 1.53
N TRP A 291 0.36 -8.09 0.95
CA TRP A 291 1.47 -7.13 0.90
C TRP A 291 2.02 -6.85 2.32
N PHE A 292 1.15 -6.43 3.23
CA PHE A 292 1.59 -5.95 4.55
C PHE A 292 1.67 -7.06 5.62
N GLY A 293 0.87 -8.12 5.50
CA GLY A 293 0.81 -9.23 6.45
C GLY A 293 1.68 -10.43 6.09
N HIS A 294 2.15 -10.55 4.84
CA HIS A 294 2.87 -11.74 4.36
C HIS A 294 4.16 -11.43 3.60
N ALA A 295 4.07 -10.82 2.42
CA ALA A 295 5.18 -10.69 1.49
C ALA A 295 6.29 -9.75 1.98
N LEU A 296 5.95 -8.50 2.35
CA LEU A 296 6.94 -7.54 2.85
C LEU A 296 7.60 -7.97 4.18
N PRO A 297 6.87 -8.61 5.13
CA PRO A 297 7.45 -9.35 6.25
C PRO A 297 8.45 -10.47 5.88
N GLN A 298 8.23 -11.15 4.76
CA GLN A 298 9.14 -12.20 4.25
C GLN A 298 10.30 -11.65 3.43
N PHE A 299 10.34 -10.33 3.24
CA PHE A 299 11.34 -9.64 2.44
C PHE A 299 11.15 -9.80 0.93
N ASP A 300 9.94 -10.14 0.50
CA ASP A 300 9.58 -10.24 -0.91
C ASP A 300 9.36 -8.86 -1.53
N GLU A 301 10.02 -8.59 -2.64
CA GLU A 301 9.89 -7.33 -3.39
C GLU A 301 8.73 -7.42 -4.38
N LEU A 302 7.54 -7.01 -3.95
CA LEU A 302 6.35 -7.01 -4.80
C LEU A 302 6.33 -5.84 -5.79
N TRP A 303 5.84 -6.08 -7.01
CA TRP A 303 5.62 -5.06 -8.05
C TRP A 303 4.17 -4.99 -8.53
N GLN A 304 3.39 -6.04 -8.26
CA GLN A 304 2.03 -6.18 -8.78
C GLN A 304 1.02 -5.68 -7.75
N VAL A 305 0.24 -4.66 -8.12
CA VAL A 305 -0.86 -4.11 -7.31
C VAL A 305 -2.25 -4.42 -7.87
N ASP A 306 -2.30 -4.96 -9.09
CA ASP A 306 -3.52 -5.38 -9.77
C ASP A 306 -3.25 -6.68 -10.58
N ALA A 307 -4.18 -7.63 -10.55
CA ALA A 307 -4.00 -8.93 -11.19
C ALA A 307 -3.87 -8.84 -12.73
N THR A 308 -4.38 -7.78 -13.35
CA THR A 308 -4.30 -7.51 -14.80
C THR A 308 -2.99 -6.83 -15.22
N GLN A 309 -2.18 -6.38 -14.25
CA GLN A 309 -0.93 -5.67 -14.52
C GLN A 309 0.11 -6.61 -15.16
N THR A 310 0.56 -6.26 -16.36
CA THR A 310 1.59 -7.00 -17.12
C THR A 310 2.97 -6.39 -16.99
N ALA A 311 3.06 -5.05 -16.90
CA ALA A 311 4.31 -4.33 -16.74
C ALA A 311 4.74 -4.24 -15.26
N LYS A 312 6.00 -4.58 -14.96
CA LYS A 312 6.51 -4.54 -13.60
C LYS A 312 6.86 -3.13 -13.16
N HIS A 313 6.29 -2.70 -12.05
CA HIS A 313 6.51 -1.40 -11.44
C HIS A 313 6.82 -1.62 -9.95
N TYR A 314 8.11 -1.75 -9.62
CA TYR A 314 8.52 -1.99 -8.23
C TYR A 314 8.50 -0.68 -7.41
N PRO A 315 7.89 -0.67 -6.21
CA PRO A 315 8.07 0.41 -5.25
C PRO A 315 9.53 0.62 -4.84
N LEU A 316 9.87 1.83 -4.41
CA LEU A 316 11.06 2.06 -3.59
C LEU A 316 10.79 1.49 -2.18
N TYR A 317 11.53 0.46 -1.81
CA TYR A 317 11.47 -0.16 -0.48
C TYR A 317 12.66 0.24 0.38
N GLU A 318 12.39 0.55 1.64
CA GLU A 318 13.40 0.64 2.69
C GLU A 318 13.38 -0.61 3.58
N GLU A 319 14.55 -0.97 4.11
CA GLU A 319 14.69 -2.04 5.09
C GLU A 319 14.53 -1.49 6.52
N VAL A 320 13.54 -1.99 7.25
CA VAL A 320 13.26 -1.55 8.62
C VAL A 320 13.33 -2.71 9.62
N PRO A 321 13.60 -2.44 10.92
CA PRO A 321 13.30 -3.41 11.97
C PRO A 321 11.85 -3.86 11.85
N TYR A 322 11.55 -5.14 12.08
CA TYR A 322 10.18 -5.66 11.89
C TYR A 322 9.12 -4.91 12.73
N SER A 323 9.48 -4.42 13.91
CA SER A 323 8.62 -3.58 14.76
C SER A 323 8.31 -2.19 14.16
N LYS A 324 8.94 -1.79 13.06
CA LYS A 324 8.69 -0.54 12.32
C LYS A 324 8.00 -0.74 10.97
N ARG A 325 7.56 -1.97 10.66
CA ARG A 325 6.79 -2.29 9.45
C ARG A 325 5.46 -1.54 9.40
N LEU A 326 4.84 -1.49 8.23
CA LEU A 326 3.40 -1.21 8.11
C LEU A 326 2.63 -2.40 8.69
N GLU A 327 1.94 -2.18 9.80
CA GLU A 327 1.37 -3.22 10.64
C GLU A 327 -0.01 -3.67 10.16
N VAL A 328 -0.17 -4.97 10.01
CA VAL A 328 -1.45 -5.68 10.12
C VAL A 328 -1.57 -6.19 11.55
N VAL A 329 -2.70 -5.92 12.22
CA VAL A 329 -2.93 -6.31 13.60
C VAL A 329 -2.82 -7.83 13.78
N PRO A 330 -2.28 -8.31 14.90
CA PRO A 330 -2.24 -9.75 15.17
C PRO A 330 -3.64 -10.30 15.43
N PHE A 331 -3.84 -11.58 15.09
CA PHE A 331 -5.03 -12.34 15.44
C PHE A 331 -4.63 -13.57 16.24
N ASP A 332 -5.00 -13.59 17.52
CA ASP A 332 -4.73 -14.69 18.45
C ASP A 332 -5.81 -14.70 19.54
N PRO A 333 -6.87 -15.53 19.40
CA PRO A 333 -7.95 -15.63 20.38
C PRO A 333 -7.47 -16.01 21.79
N GLN A 334 -6.29 -16.62 21.95
CA GLN A 334 -5.73 -16.94 23.26
C GLN A 334 -5.03 -15.75 23.92
N LEU A 335 -4.48 -14.84 23.10
CA LEU A 335 -3.78 -13.65 23.57
C LEU A 335 -4.71 -12.44 23.74
N TYR A 336 -5.71 -12.32 22.86
CA TYR A 336 -6.67 -11.21 22.84
C TYR A 336 -8.13 -11.74 22.92
N PRO A 337 -8.50 -12.55 23.93
CA PRO A 337 -9.83 -13.15 24.03
C PRO A 337 -10.95 -12.10 24.07
N GLU A 338 -10.68 -10.90 24.56
CA GLU A 338 -11.64 -9.79 24.65
C GLU A 338 -12.12 -9.26 23.29
N VAL A 339 -11.35 -9.50 22.21
CA VAL A 339 -11.66 -9.01 20.86
C VAL A 339 -11.62 -10.10 19.78
N ASN A 340 -10.80 -11.14 19.93
CA ASN A 340 -10.62 -12.20 18.93
C ASN A 340 -11.41 -13.48 19.24
N ALA A 341 -12.09 -13.59 20.37
CA ALA A 341 -12.85 -14.80 20.73
C ALA A 341 -14.02 -15.05 19.75
N PRO A 342 -14.19 -16.27 19.18
CA PRO A 342 -15.30 -16.58 18.27
C PRO A 342 -16.69 -16.36 18.88
N GLU A 343 -16.81 -16.47 20.20
CA GLU A 343 -18.05 -16.24 20.97
C GLU A 343 -18.59 -14.81 20.83
N LEU A 344 -17.76 -13.87 20.38
CA LEU A 344 -18.18 -12.49 20.09
C LEU A 344 -19.01 -12.39 18.80
N GLY A 345 -19.06 -13.44 17.97
CA GLY A 345 -19.84 -13.47 16.73
C GLY A 345 -19.53 -12.30 15.81
N ASP A 346 -20.54 -11.53 15.45
CA ASP A 346 -20.41 -10.32 14.62
C ASP A 346 -19.63 -9.19 15.29
N GLN A 347 -19.30 -9.27 16.57
CA GLN A 347 -18.46 -8.28 17.27
C GLN A 347 -16.98 -8.67 17.29
N GLN A 348 -16.63 -9.92 16.96
CA GLN A 348 -15.23 -10.36 16.90
C GLN A 348 -14.43 -9.45 15.95
N GLU A 349 -13.31 -8.93 16.42
CA GLU A 349 -12.33 -8.19 15.62
C GLU A 349 -11.35 -9.17 14.97
N ASN A 350 -10.99 -8.89 13.72
CA ASN A 350 -9.96 -9.60 12.97
C ASN A 350 -9.28 -8.62 12.00
N PRO A 351 -8.14 -8.99 11.40
CA PRO A 351 -7.40 -8.12 10.50
C PRO A 351 -8.25 -7.54 9.37
N THR A 352 -9.04 -8.35 8.65
CA THR A 352 -9.95 -7.84 7.60
C THR A 352 -10.86 -6.75 8.13
N LYS A 353 -11.51 -6.98 9.26
CA LYS A 353 -12.50 -6.05 9.81
C LYS A 353 -11.92 -4.73 10.33
N LEU A 354 -10.65 -4.73 10.73
CA LEU A 354 -9.97 -3.51 11.18
C LEU A 354 -9.26 -2.78 10.06
N HIS A 355 -8.69 -3.49 9.09
CA HIS A 355 -7.84 -2.91 8.04
C HIS A 355 -8.52 -2.75 6.70
N PHE A 356 -9.71 -3.31 6.51
CA PHE A 356 -10.42 -3.28 5.25
C PHE A 356 -11.89 -2.93 5.43
N LEU A 357 -12.36 -2.05 4.55
CA LEU A 357 -13.76 -1.73 4.35
C LEU A 357 -14.18 -2.28 3.00
N ASP A 358 -15.29 -3.01 2.99
CA ASP A 358 -15.99 -3.42 1.79
C ASP A 358 -17.49 -3.43 2.09
N ASP A 359 -18.20 -2.43 1.56
CA ASP A 359 -19.64 -2.30 1.79
C ASP A 359 -20.50 -2.82 0.62
N ARG A 360 -19.89 -3.35 -0.45
CA ARG A 360 -20.57 -3.78 -1.69
C ARG A 360 -21.71 -4.76 -1.46
N ASN A 361 -21.55 -5.66 -0.50
CA ASN A 361 -22.53 -6.71 -0.19
C ASN A 361 -23.57 -6.32 0.87
N GLN A 362 -23.65 -5.04 1.26
CA GLN A 362 -24.57 -4.55 2.29
C GLN A 362 -25.89 -4.02 1.69
N ALA A 363 -26.99 -4.10 2.45
CA ALA A 363 -28.32 -3.70 1.99
C ALA A 363 -28.43 -2.22 1.58
N ASN A 364 -27.59 -1.34 2.15
CA ASN A 364 -27.49 0.09 1.82
C ASN A 364 -26.06 0.42 1.35
N ASN A 365 -25.50 -0.39 0.43
CA ASN A 365 -24.14 -0.21 -0.05
C ASN A 365 -23.91 1.15 -0.73
N THR A 366 -22.64 1.56 -0.78
CA THR A 366 -22.17 2.75 -1.48
C THR A 366 -21.03 2.41 -2.45
N ASP A 367 -20.84 1.12 -2.78
CA ASP A 367 -19.69 0.56 -3.52
C ASP A 367 -18.33 1.12 -3.02
N THR A 368 -18.24 1.35 -1.71
CA THR A 368 -17.04 1.89 -1.07
C THR A 368 -16.18 0.75 -0.57
N GLN A 369 -14.92 0.76 -1.02
CA GLN A 369 -13.87 0.00 -0.36
C GLN A 369 -12.71 0.90 0.04
N ALA A 370 -12.06 0.54 1.12
CA ALA A 370 -10.85 1.20 1.57
C ALA A 370 -9.98 0.22 2.34
N PHE A 371 -8.67 0.48 2.37
CA PHE A 371 -7.79 -0.17 3.35
C PHE A 371 -7.03 0.87 4.18
N ILE A 372 -6.69 0.48 5.41
CA ILE A 372 -5.91 1.29 6.34
C ILE A 372 -4.77 0.46 6.91
N ILE A 373 -3.59 1.04 6.94
CA ILE A 373 -2.38 0.43 7.51
C ILE A 373 -1.59 1.53 8.23
N HIS A 374 -0.78 1.19 9.24
CA HIS A 374 0.01 2.19 9.95
C HIS A 374 1.40 1.71 10.34
N HIS A 375 2.29 2.64 10.63
CA HIS A 375 3.48 2.41 11.46
C HIS A 375 3.61 3.55 12.50
N ASP A 376 4.77 3.69 13.13
CA ASP A 376 5.05 4.70 14.16
C ASP A 376 5.01 6.16 13.67
N GLY A 377 5.06 6.42 12.36
CA GLY A 377 5.15 7.77 11.78
C GLY A 377 4.01 8.16 10.84
N LEU A 378 3.30 7.19 10.27
CA LEU A 378 2.16 7.45 9.38
C LEU A 378 1.03 6.43 9.53
N ILE A 379 -0.19 6.88 9.24
CA ILE A 379 -1.37 6.07 8.94
C ILE A 379 -1.73 6.34 7.49
N LEU A 380 -1.74 5.28 6.66
CA LEU A 380 -2.14 5.35 5.27
C LEU A 380 -3.59 4.89 5.14
N VAL A 381 -4.43 5.72 4.54
CA VAL A 381 -5.82 5.42 4.17
C VAL A 381 -5.91 5.45 2.65
N SER A 382 -6.27 4.34 2.03
CA SER A 382 -6.44 4.26 0.57
C SER A 382 -7.89 3.92 0.24
N VAL A 383 -8.55 4.79 -0.52
CA VAL A 383 -9.97 4.68 -0.88
C VAL A 383 -10.11 4.31 -2.35
N ARG A 384 -10.88 3.25 -2.62
CA ARG A 384 -11.18 2.76 -3.97
C ARG A 384 -12.23 3.62 -4.64
N GLY A 385 -12.19 3.69 -5.98
CA GLY A 385 -13.34 4.13 -6.79
C GLY A 385 -14.26 2.98 -7.20
N THR A 386 -15.35 3.27 -7.91
CA THR A 386 -16.29 2.26 -8.45
C THR A 386 -15.56 1.28 -9.39
N SER A 387 -15.79 -0.03 -9.26
CA SER A 387 -15.26 -1.05 -10.22
C SER A 387 -16.33 -1.68 -11.10
N GLU A 388 -17.61 -1.39 -10.88
CA GLU A 388 -18.67 -1.89 -11.74
C GLU A 388 -18.75 -1.04 -13.00
N ILE A 389 -17.97 -1.40 -14.02
CA ILE A 389 -18.11 -0.88 -15.40
C ILE A 389 -19.36 -1.54 -16.04
N GLY A 390 -20.49 -1.46 -15.35
CA GLY A 390 -21.80 -1.89 -15.81
C GLY A 390 -22.77 -0.70 -15.83
N PRO A 391 -24.03 -0.91 -16.27
CA PRO A 391 -25.06 0.12 -16.23
C PRO A 391 -25.34 0.68 -14.82
N ASP A 392 -24.79 0.08 -13.75
CA ASP A 392 -24.82 0.59 -12.38
C ASP A 392 -23.80 1.71 -12.09
N ALA A 393 -22.73 1.88 -12.89
CA ALA A 393 -21.93 3.11 -12.86
C ALA A 393 -22.77 4.37 -13.15
N TRP A 394 -23.94 4.19 -13.79
CA TRP A 394 -24.89 5.24 -14.12
C TRP A 394 -25.97 5.44 -13.05
N LEU A 395 -26.04 4.58 -12.02
CA LEU A 395 -26.91 4.79 -10.87
C LEU A 395 -26.41 5.93 -9.96
N ASP A 396 -25.14 6.32 -10.09
CA ASP A 396 -24.51 7.49 -9.45
C ASP A 396 -24.75 8.82 -10.18
N ALA A 397 -25.65 8.86 -11.16
CA ALA A 397 -26.11 10.10 -11.79
C ALA A 397 -26.95 11.02 -10.87
N ASP A 398 -26.92 10.79 -9.55
CA ASP A 398 -27.37 11.73 -8.54
C ASP A 398 -26.28 12.76 -8.22
N ALA A 399 -25.98 13.63 -9.20
CA ALA A 399 -25.08 14.80 -9.04
C ALA A 399 -25.66 15.88 -8.11
N HIS A 400 -26.63 15.52 -7.27
CA HIS A 400 -27.31 16.41 -6.36
C HIS A 400 -26.35 16.87 -5.27
N GLN A 401 -26.24 18.19 -5.14
CA GLN A 401 -25.47 18.83 -4.08
C GLN A 401 -26.29 18.85 -2.79
N VAL A 402 -25.78 18.23 -1.73
CA VAL A 402 -26.36 18.23 -0.39
C VAL A 402 -25.51 19.04 0.58
N PRO A 403 -26.09 19.68 1.61
CA PRO A 403 -25.31 20.37 2.64
C PRO A 403 -24.28 19.46 3.30
N PHE A 404 -23.05 19.94 3.49
CA PHE A 404 -22.01 19.25 4.23
C PHE A 404 -22.22 19.46 5.73
N GLU A 405 -22.59 18.41 6.50
CA GLU A 405 -23.05 18.56 7.89
C GLU A 405 -21.94 18.99 8.85
N GLU A 406 -20.68 18.63 8.55
CA GLU A 406 -19.53 18.98 9.38
C GLU A 406 -19.03 20.42 9.15
N GLY A 407 -19.59 21.15 8.17
CA GLY A 407 -19.12 22.48 7.81
C GLY A 407 -20.08 23.30 6.97
N ASP A 408 -19.50 24.16 6.14
CA ASP A 408 -20.24 25.05 5.24
C ASP A 408 -20.09 24.54 3.80
N GLY A 409 -21.07 24.89 2.97
CA GLY A 409 -21.10 24.49 1.56
C GLY A 409 -21.82 23.18 1.30
N LYS A 410 -21.68 22.71 0.06
CA LYS A 410 -22.38 21.52 -0.43
C LYS A 410 -21.44 20.56 -1.12
N VAL A 411 -21.75 19.29 -0.99
CA VAL A 411 -20.99 18.17 -1.51
C VAL A 411 -21.89 17.28 -2.36
N HIS A 412 -21.29 16.51 -3.26
CA HIS A 412 -22.00 15.50 -4.03
C HIS A 412 -22.60 14.43 -3.10
N ASN A 413 -23.91 14.15 -3.23
CA ASN A 413 -24.63 13.23 -2.34
C ASN A 413 -24.01 11.82 -2.28
N GLY A 414 -23.75 11.20 -3.44
CA GLY A 414 -23.11 9.88 -3.52
C GLY A 414 -21.75 9.83 -2.81
N PHE A 415 -20.84 10.75 -3.15
CA PHE A 415 -19.50 10.80 -2.56
C PHE A 415 -19.55 11.08 -1.06
N TYR A 416 -20.52 11.89 -0.59
CA TYR A 416 -20.68 12.16 0.82
C TYR A 416 -21.17 10.95 1.60
N ARG A 417 -22.12 10.17 1.05
CA ARG A 417 -22.56 8.90 1.65
C ARG A 417 -21.41 7.91 1.78
N ALA A 418 -20.63 7.74 0.71
CA ALA A 418 -19.40 6.93 0.72
C ALA A 418 -18.38 7.44 1.76
N ALA A 419 -18.17 8.76 1.84
CA ALA A 419 -17.28 9.37 2.81
C ALA A 419 -17.74 9.16 4.26
N LYS A 420 -19.05 9.16 4.54
CA LYS A 420 -19.58 8.83 5.89
C LYS A 420 -19.28 7.38 6.29
N VAL A 421 -19.41 6.43 5.36
CA VAL A 421 -19.05 5.03 5.61
C VAL A 421 -17.55 4.89 5.86
N ALA A 422 -16.72 5.48 4.99
CA ALA A 422 -15.27 5.50 5.16
C ALA A 422 -14.84 6.20 6.46
N TYR A 423 -15.49 7.30 6.84
CA TYR A 423 -15.20 8.04 8.07
C TYR A 423 -15.46 7.20 9.31
N ALA A 424 -16.60 6.50 9.38
CA ALA A 424 -16.90 5.62 10.51
C ALA A 424 -15.83 4.50 10.66
N PHE A 425 -15.40 3.93 9.54
CA PHE A 425 -14.33 2.94 9.50
C PHE A 425 -12.97 3.52 9.96
N VAL A 426 -12.57 4.67 9.41
CA VAL A 426 -11.30 5.32 9.75
C VAL A 426 -11.27 5.78 11.20
N VAL A 427 -12.33 6.41 11.71
CA VAL A 427 -12.40 6.86 13.12
C VAL A 427 -12.24 5.68 14.08
N LYS A 428 -12.91 4.54 13.82
CA LYS A 428 -12.75 3.33 14.64
C LYS A 428 -11.30 2.86 14.70
N TYR A 429 -10.57 3.02 13.61
CA TYR A 429 -9.15 2.70 13.53
C TYR A 429 -8.28 3.73 14.28
N LEU A 430 -8.54 5.03 14.08
CA LEU A 430 -7.81 6.10 14.74
C LEU A 430 -7.99 6.05 16.27
N ASP A 431 -9.19 5.75 16.77
CA ASP A 431 -9.46 5.56 18.20
C ASP A 431 -8.55 4.50 18.84
N LYS A 432 -8.08 3.53 18.06
CA LYS A 432 -7.21 2.45 18.54
C LYS A 432 -5.71 2.72 18.36
N PHE A 433 -5.32 3.32 17.24
CA PHE A 433 -3.92 3.31 16.77
C PHE A 433 -3.33 4.72 16.52
N PHE A 434 -4.15 5.77 16.54
CA PHE A 434 -3.65 7.13 16.39
C PHE A 434 -2.97 7.61 17.67
N SER A 435 -1.72 8.06 17.51
CA SER A 435 -0.82 8.54 18.55
C SER A 435 -0.05 9.79 18.10
N GLY A 436 -0.55 10.48 17.08
CA GLY A 436 0.07 11.68 16.49
C GLY A 436 0.81 11.44 15.19
N GLN A 437 0.68 10.27 14.57
CA GLN A 437 1.21 9.99 13.23
C GLN A 437 0.61 10.94 12.18
N LYS A 438 1.31 11.10 11.06
CA LYS A 438 0.72 11.77 9.88
C LYS A 438 -0.36 10.87 9.27
N VAL A 439 -1.50 11.45 8.89
CA VAL A 439 -2.55 10.73 8.17
C VAL A 439 -2.41 11.02 6.67
N VAL A 440 -1.98 10.02 5.91
CA VAL A 440 -1.88 10.12 4.45
C VAL A 440 -3.11 9.47 3.85
N VAL A 441 -3.89 10.24 3.09
CA VAL A 441 -5.09 9.77 2.41
C VAL A 441 -4.83 9.75 0.92
N THR A 442 -5.19 8.65 0.25
CA THR A 442 -5.07 8.55 -1.21
C THR A 442 -6.31 7.92 -1.84
N GLY A 443 -6.58 8.26 -3.09
CA GLY A 443 -7.66 7.63 -3.85
C GLY A 443 -7.61 7.96 -5.34
N HIS A 444 -8.17 7.05 -6.13
CA HIS A 444 -8.27 7.16 -7.58
C HIS A 444 -9.73 7.30 -8.02
N SER A 445 -9.98 8.06 -9.08
CA SER A 445 -11.32 8.25 -9.65
C SER A 445 -12.31 8.73 -8.58
N LEU A 446 -13.48 8.11 -8.46
CA LEU A 446 -14.45 8.31 -7.39
C LEU A 446 -13.81 8.30 -5.99
N GLY A 447 -12.89 7.36 -5.74
CA GLY A 447 -12.18 7.22 -4.47
C GLY A 447 -11.38 8.47 -4.10
N GLY A 448 -10.88 9.22 -5.08
CA GLY A 448 -10.23 10.51 -4.85
C GLY A 448 -11.19 11.62 -4.38
N ALA A 449 -12.42 11.63 -4.90
CA ALA A 449 -13.46 12.55 -4.43
C ALA A 449 -13.93 12.22 -3.02
N VAL A 450 -14.11 10.93 -2.72
CA VAL A 450 -14.43 10.43 -1.37
C VAL A 450 -13.30 10.77 -0.40
N ALA A 451 -12.04 10.56 -0.80
CA ALA A 451 -10.86 10.89 -0.01
C ALA A 451 -10.77 12.38 0.37
N LEU A 452 -11.18 13.30 -0.52
CA LEU A 452 -11.25 14.73 -0.23
C LEU A 452 -12.28 15.05 0.87
N ILE A 453 -13.50 14.53 0.73
CA ILE A 453 -14.57 14.79 1.70
C ILE A 453 -14.21 14.15 3.05
N LEU A 454 -13.73 12.91 3.04
CA LEU A 454 -13.23 12.20 4.22
C LEU A 454 -12.13 12.98 4.95
N SER A 455 -11.17 13.53 4.21
CA SER A 455 -10.08 14.32 4.78
C SER A 455 -10.59 15.58 5.48
N GLU A 456 -11.57 16.27 4.91
CA GLU A 456 -12.16 17.45 5.53
C GLU A 456 -12.97 17.09 6.79
N MET A 457 -13.71 15.97 6.77
CA MET A 457 -14.40 15.44 7.95
C MET A 457 -13.39 15.15 9.09
N LEU A 458 -12.30 14.44 8.80
CA LEU A 458 -11.26 14.09 9.77
C LEU A 458 -10.54 15.34 10.32
N ARG A 459 -10.26 16.34 9.48
CA ARG A 459 -9.64 17.61 9.90
C ARG A 459 -10.51 18.39 10.89
N ARG A 460 -11.84 18.31 10.71
CA ARG A 460 -12.81 19.01 11.55
C ARG A 460 -13.07 18.28 12.87
N ASP A 461 -12.83 16.98 12.92
CA ASP A 461 -12.93 16.19 14.14
C ASP A 461 -11.86 16.60 15.17
N LYS A 462 -12.34 17.18 16.28
CA LYS A 462 -11.49 17.69 17.37
C LYS A 462 -10.92 16.60 18.27
N ARG A 463 -11.35 15.34 18.12
CA ARG A 463 -10.81 14.21 18.88
C ARG A 463 -9.37 13.88 18.50
N PHE A 464 -9.02 14.04 17.23
CA PHE A 464 -7.72 13.62 16.69
C PHE A 464 -6.85 14.80 16.24
N THR A 465 -7.44 15.86 15.67
CA THR A 465 -6.71 16.98 15.04
C THR A 465 -5.52 16.52 14.17
N PRO A 466 -5.73 15.59 13.22
CA PRO A 466 -4.64 14.93 12.52
C PRO A 466 -3.96 15.88 11.51
N ASP A 467 -2.65 15.71 11.33
CA ASP A 467 -1.92 16.29 10.20
C ASP A 467 -2.19 15.43 8.96
N ILE A 468 -2.98 15.98 8.02
CA ILE A 468 -3.48 15.25 6.85
C ILE A 468 -2.74 15.67 5.57
N LEU A 469 -2.28 14.67 4.82
CA LEU A 469 -1.74 14.82 3.47
C LEU A 469 -2.59 14.02 2.49
N LEU A 470 -3.15 14.69 1.48
CA LEU A 470 -4.05 14.09 0.51
C LEU A 470 -3.40 14.03 -0.88
N TYR A 471 -3.40 12.84 -1.49
CA TYR A 471 -3.02 12.62 -2.90
C TYR A 471 -4.20 12.00 -3.65
N THR A 472 -4.60 12.58 -4.78
CA THR A 472 -5.68 12.01 -5.58
C THR A 472 -5.29 11.86 -7.03
N TYR A 473 -5.79 10.80 -7.68
CA TYR A 473 -5.46 10.47 -9.07
C TYR A 473 -6.75 10.43 -9.90
N GLY A 474 -6.86 11.26 -10.93
CA GLY A 474 -8.05 11.26 -11.81
C GLY A 474 -9.36 11.60 -11.11
N ALA A 475 -9.32 12.32 -9.99
CA ALA A 475 -10.50 12.59 -9.18
C ALA A 475 -11.46 13.61 -9.83
N PRO A 476 -12.78 13.34 -9.86
CA PRO A 476 -13.79 14.30 -10.31
C PRO A 476 -13.95 15.45 -9.30
N ARG A 477 -14.76 16.46 -9.65
CA ARG A 477 -15.15 17.53 -8.73
C ARG A 477 -16.14 17.00 -7.70
N ALA A 478 -15.90 17.30 -6.42
CA ALA A 478 -16.67 16.71 -5.32
C ALA A 478 -17.63 17.67 -4.62
N ALA A 479 -17.40 18.98 -4.71
CA ALA A 479 -18.07 19.97 -3.88
C ALA A 479 -18.13 21.37 -4.51
N ASP A 480 -18.94 22.25 -3.91
CA ASP A 480 -19.09 23.66 -4.28
C ASP A 480 -17.95 24.55 -3.76
N SER A 481 -17.89 25.79 -4.25
CA SER A 481 -16.85 26.77 -3.85
C SER A 481 -16.80 27.05 -2.35
N THR A 482 -17.94 27.00 -1.65
CA THR A 482 -18.01 27.24 -0.20
C THR A 482 -17.32 26.12 0.57
N PHE A 483 -17.56 24.86 0.21
CA PHE A 483 -16.81 23.72 0.76
C PHE A 483 -15.32 23.85 0.47
N LEU A 484 -14.95 24.22 -0.76
CA LEU A 484 -13.54 24.36 -1.16
C LEU A 484 -12.78 25.41 -0.35
N GLU A 485 -13.42 26.54 -0.05
CA GLU A 485 -12.83 27.56 0.83
C GLU A 485 -12.69 27.04 2.28
N GLY A 486 -13.67 26.27 2.76
CA GLY A 486 -13.60 25.61 4.07
C GLY A 486 -12.48 24.56 4.16
N ALA A 487 -12.24 23.84 3.06
CA ALA A 487 -11.24 22.78 2.92
C ALA A 487 -9.84 23.28 2.59
N LYS A 488 -9.66 24.56 2.25
CA LYS A 488 -8.38 25.20 1.88
C LYS A 488 -7.18 24.89 2.80
N PRO A 489 -7.33 24.68 4.12
CA PRO A 489 -6.22 24.27 4.97
C PRO A 489 -5.66 22.86 4.69
N LEU A 490 -6.38 22.00 3.96
CA LEU A 490 -5.91 20.67 3.59
C LEU A 490 -4.78 20.75 2.56
N ILE A 491 -3.69 20.04 2.81
CA ILE A 491 -2.64 19.85 1.82
C ILE A 491 -3.07 18.76 0.85
N HIS A 492 -3.47 19.16 -0.35
CA HIS A 492 -4.01 18.26 -1.37
C HIS A 492 -3.25 18.38 -2.68
N HIS A 493 -2.58 17.30 -3.10
CA HIS A 493 -1.94 17.16 -4.40
C HIS A 493 -2.86 16.35 -5.33
N ARG A 494 -3.35 16.98 -6.40
CA ARG A 494 -4.29 16.38 -7.35
C ARG A 494 -3.62 16.06 -8.67
N ILE A 495 -3.47 14.77 -8.98
CA ILE A 495 -2.79 14.25 -10.15
C ILE A 495 -3.82 14.00 -11.26
N VAL A 496 -3.54 14.54 -12.44
CA VAL A 496 -4.40 14.39 -13.63
C VAL A 496 -3.56 13.98 -14.83
N ASN A 497 -4.01 12.96 -15.55
CA ASN A 497 -3.44 12.62 -16.84
C ASN A 497 -4.12 13.42 -17.97
N HIS A 498 -3.35 13.89 -18.96
CA HIS A 498 -3.84 14.78 -20.01
C HIS A 498 -5.06 14.28 -20.78
N ASN A 499 -5.19 12.98 -20.99
CA ASN A 499 -6.30 12.41 -21.76
C ASN A 499 -7.42 11.83 -20.86
N ASP A 500 -7.35 12.04 -19.55
CA ASP A 500 -8.37 11.58 -18.62
C ASP A 500 -9.56 12.56 -18.57
N PRO A 501 -10.77 12.16 -19.00
CA PRO A 501 -11.94 13.02 -18.99
C PRO A 501 -12.57 13.18 -17.60
N VAL A 502 -12.29 12.31 -16.63
CA VAL A 502 -13.01 12.25 -15.34
C VAL A 502 -12.78 13.48 -14.47
N PRO A 503 -11.58 14.08 -14.39
CA PRO A 503 -11.39 15.35 -13.70
C PRO A 503 -12.24 16.49 -14.27
N SER A 504 -12.74 16.41 -15.50
CA SER A 504 -13.61 17.45 -16.06
C SER A 504 -15.09 17.33 -15.67
N VAL A 505 -15.47 16.32 -14.87
CA VAL A 505 -16.87 16.11 -14.42
C VAL A 505 -17.01 16.17 -12.89
N PRO A 506 -18.21 16.51 -12.37
CA PRO A 506 -19.30 17.21 -13.05
C PRO A 506 -18.85 18.55 -13.64
N SER A 507 -19.52 19.01 -14.71
CA SER A 507 -19.23 20.34 -15.25
C SER A 507 -19.64 21.40 -14.22
N THR A 508 -19.08 22.60 -14.35
CA THR A 508 -19.34 23.72 -13.42
C THR A 508 -20.83 24.11 -13.34
N TRP A 509 -21.67 23.71 -14.29
CA TRP A 509 -23.08 24.12 -14.38
C TRP A 509 -24.08 22.97 -14.15
N MET A 510 -23.62 21.76 -13.81
CA MET A 510 -24.48 20.60 -13.62
C MET A 510 -25.08 20.51 -12.21
N ASN A 511 -26.41 20.40 -12.11
CA ASN A 511 -27.15 20.01 -10.92
C ASN A 511 -28.43 19.28 -11.34
N THR A 512 -28.54 17.98 -11.05
CA THR A 512 -29.76 17.18 -11.30
C THR A 512 -30.69 17.21 -10.08
N PRO A 513 -31.98 17.59 -10.22
CA PRO A 513 -32.98 17.35 -9.19
C PRO A 513 -33.54 15.92 -9.29
N SER A 514 -33.63 15.24 -8.14
CA SER A 514 -33.98 13.82 -7.98
C SER A 514 -35.42 13.40 -8.35
N ASN A 515 -36.26 14.31 -8.86
CA ASN A 515 -37.72 14.10 -8.92
C ASN A 515 -38.35 14.11 -10.33
N ARG A 516 -37.61 13.74 -11.39
CA ARG A 516 -38.18 13.50 -12.72
C ARG A 516 -37.89 12.07 -13.18
N LEU A 517 -38.78 11.13 -12.91
CA LEU A 517 -38.83 9.84 -13.62
C LEU A 517 -40.25 9.72 -14.18
N PRO A 518 -40.44 9.94 -15.51
CA PRO A 518 -40.74 8.81 -16.37
C PRO A 518 -40.26 8.98 -17.84
N SER A 519 -38.99 9.32 -18.08
CA SER A 519 -38.39 9.25 -19.42
C SER A 519 -37.25 8.23 -19.53
N TYR A 520 -36.58 7.85 -18.44
CA TYR A 520 -35.34 7.07 -18.48
C TYR A 520 -35.49 5.61 -18.96
N ALA A 521 -36.67 4.98 -18.81
CA ALA A 521 -36.91 3.63 -19.32
C ALA A 521 -36.90 3.55 -20.85
N THR A 522 -37.27 4.64 -21.54
CA THR A 522 -37.24 4.72 -23.02
C THR A 522 -35.84 5.05 -23.56
N HIS A 523 -34.96 5.63 -22.73
CA HIS A 523 -33.63 6.08 -23.14
C HIS A 523 -32.53 5.00 -23.00
N GLY A 524 -32.71 4.01 -22.11
CA GLY A 524 -31.80 2.85 -22.03
C GLY A 524 -31.81 1.99 -23.31
N VAL A 525 -32.97 1.90 -23.98
CA VAL A 525 -33.12 1.15 -25.24
C VAL A 525 -32.39 1.85 -26.41
N VAL A 526 -32.37 3.19 -26.44
CA VAL A 526 -31.69 3.95 -27.50
C VAL A 526 -30.16 3.94 -27.31
N LEU A 527 -29.66 3.92 -26.06
CA LEU A 527 -28.23 3.73 -25.75
C LEU A 527 -27.71 2.35 -26.16
N ALA A 528 -28.51 1.30 -25.99
CA ALA A 528 -28.16 -0.06 -26.42
C ALA A 528 -28.16 -0.21 -27.95
N LEU A 529 -28.94 0.59 -28.68
CA LEU A 529 -29.11 0.48 -30.13
C LEU A 529 -28.29 1.50 -30.94
N GLN A 530 -27.98 2.69 -30.39
CA GLN A 530 -27.19 3.74 -31.03
C GLN A 530 -26.32 4.50 -29.99
N PRO A 531 -25.10 4.00 -29.69
CA PRO A 531 -24.23 4.54 -28.64
C PRO A 531 -23.86 6.02 -28.82
N ALA A 532 -23.71 6.48 -30.06
CA ALA A 532 -23.33 7.86 -30.37
C ALA A 532 -24.48 8.88 -30.20
N GLY A 533 -25.74 8.46 -30.35
CA GLY A 533 -26.92 9.34 -30.30
C GLY A 533 -27.50 9.51 -28.90
N GLY A 534 -27.43 8.47 -28.06
CA GLY A 534 -27.97 8.49 -26.70
C GLY A 534 -27.22 9.41 -25.73
N LEU A 535 -25.91 9.58 -25.92
CA LEU A 535 -25.04 10.38 -25.05
C LEU A 535 -25.17 11.89 -25.31
N ALA A 536 -25.37 12.30 -26.58
CA ALA A 536 -25.61 13.69 -26.95
C ALA A 536 -26.96 14.21 -26.40
N PHE A 537 -27.98 13.34 -26.30
CA PHE A 537 -29.26 13.67 -25.68
C PHE A 537 -29.19 13.78 -24.15
N PHE A 538 -28.23 13.09 -23.51
CA PHE A 538 -28.02 13.12 -22.05
C PHE A 538 -27.37 14.43 -21.59
N ILE A 539 -26.40 14.95 -22.36
CA ILE A 539 -25.73 16.24 -22.11
C ILE A 539 -26.72 17.41 -22.24
N GLY A 540 -27.71 17.32 -23.14
CA GLY A 540 -28.71 18.37 -23.34
C GLY A 540 -29.75 18.51 -22.23
N GLY A 541 -29.84 17.58 -21.27
CA GLY A 541 -30.91 17.51 -20.27
C GLY A 541 -30.59 18.06 -18.87
N ILE A 542 -29.33 18.44 -18.59
CA ILE A 542 -28.81 18.66 -17.22
C ILE A 542 -28.25 20.08 -17.04
N ILE A 543 -29.01 21.10 -17.44
CA ILE A 543 -28.61 22.50 -17.23
C ILE A 543 -29.41 23.08 -16.06
N ASN A 544 -28.71 23.52 -15.01
CA ASN A 544 -29.30 24.35 -13.95
C ASN A 544 -28.55 25.69 -13.85
N PHE A 545 -29.28 26.80 -13.89
CA PHE A 545 -28.75 28.17 -13.87
C PHE A 545 -28.75 28.83 -12.48
N MET A 546 -29.04 28.10 -11.39
CA MET A 546 -29.37 28.70 -10.08
C MET A 546 -28.62 28.11 -8.84
N GLY A 547 -27.51 27.39 -9.01
CA GLY A 547 -26.69 26.86 -7.89
C GLY A 547 -25.19 27.17 -8.04
N ASP A 548 -24.44 27.11 -6.94
CA ASP A 548 -22.98 27.32 -6.97
C ASP A 548 -22.29 26.19 -7.74
N PRO A 549 -21.29 26.51 -8.58
CA PRO A 549 -20.63 25.54 -9.46
C PRO A 549 -19.75 24.57 -8.67
N TYR A 550 -19.71 23.30 -9.09
CA TYR A 550 -18.69 22.35 -8.63
C TYR A 550 -17.29 22.86 -8.98
N GLY A 551 -16.34 22.69 -8.06
CA GLY A 551 -14.93 23.08 -8.28
C GLY A 551 -13.93 22.01 -7.87
N HIS A 552 -12.64 22.28 -8.14
CA HIS A 552 -11.54 21.44 -7.69
C HIS A 552 -10.88 21.99 -6.43
N HIS A 553 -10.61 21.11 -5.48
CA HIS A 553 -9.70 21.37 -4.37
C HIS A 553 -8.27 20.94 -4.73
N GLY A 554 -7.26 21.56 -4.10
CA GLY A 554 -5.87 21.13 -4.15
C GLY A 554 -5.05 21.64 -5.33
N GLN A 555 -3.74 21.43 -5.24
CA GLN A 555 -2.75 21.81 -6.23
C GLN A 555 -2.73 20.78 -7.36
N LEU A 556 -2.94 21.24 -8.60
CA LEU A 556 -2.93 20.41 -9.79
C LEU A 556 -1.50 19.97 -10.15
N ARG A 557 -1.32 18.68 -10.37
CA ARG A 557 -0.13 18.03 -10.95
C ARG A 557 -0.58 17.36 -12.25
N HIS A 558 -0.43 18.05 -13.37
CA HIS A 558 -0.93 17.61 -14.66
C HIS A 558 0.19 16.90 -15.44
N PHE A 559 0.03 15.61 -15.71
CA PHE A 559 0.93 14.85 -16.57
C PHE A 559 0.53 15.05 -18.03
N MET A 560 1.46 15.52 -18.86
CA MET A 560 1.23 15.78 -20.28
C MET A 560 2.30 15.11 -21.14
N PRO A 561 1.92 14.18 -22.04
CA PRO A 561 2.84 13.70 -23.06
C PRO A 561 3.14 14.82 -24.07
N VAL A 562 4.36 14.82 -24.60
CA VAL A 562 4.84 15.73 -25.64
C VAL A 562 5.31 14.86 -26.79
N ASP A 563 4.61 14.95 -27.93
CA ASP A 563 4.98 14.27 -29.18
C ASP A 563 5.75 15.25 -30.07
N PHE A 564 6.95 14.86 -30.51
CA PHE A 564 7.76 15.62 -31.46
C PHE A 564 7.53 15.13 -32.89
N ASP A 565 7.80 15.99 -33.88
CA ASP A 565 7.54 15.72 -35.30
C ASP A 565 8.33 14.53 -35.87
N ASP A 566 9.44 14.16 -35.23
CA ASP A 566 10.28 13.01 -35.60
C ASP A 566 9.83 11.68 -34.96
N GLY A 567 8.66 11.68 -34.31
CA GLY A 567 8.10 10.50 -33.63
C GLY A 567 8.70 10.24 -32.25
N ARG A 568 9.60 11.09 -31.75
CA ARG A 568 10.02 11.03 -30.35
C ARG A 568 8.88 11.45 -29.44
N ARG A 569 8.79 10.81 -28.26
CA ARG A 569 7.88 11.18 -27.19
C ARG A 569 8.65 11.60 -25.95
N SER A 570 8.04 12.46 -25.17
CA SER A 570 8.47 12.85 -23.83
C SER A 570 7.25 13.08 -22.96
N SER A 571 7.44 13.40 -21.69
CA SER A 571 6.36 13.87 -20.82
C SER A 571 6.85 14.92 -19.82
N ILE A 572 5.92 15.79 -19.42
CA ILE A 572 6.13 16.76 -18.35
C ILE A 572 5.02 16.65 -17.30
N LEU A 573 5.39 16.87 -16.04
CA LEU A 573 4.47 17.06 -14.93
C LEU A 573 4.54 18.53 -14.49
N TRP A 574 3.42 19.23 -14.55
CA TRP A 574 3.37 20.69 -14.37
C TRP A 574 2.02 21.18 -13.86
N GLU A 575 1.89 22.50 -13.66
CA GLU A 575 0.69 23.13 -13.06
C GLU A 575 0.03 24.13 -14.04
N PRO A 576 -0.59 23.67 -15.14
CA PRO A 576 -1.27 24.57 -16.07
C PRO A 576 -2.43 25.32 -15.41
N GLY A 577 -2.60 26.60 -15.75
CA GLY A 577 -3.67 27.46 -15.24
C GLY A 577 -4.85 27.63 -16.20
N CYS A 578 -4.66 27.40 -17.49
CA CYS A 578 -5.66 27.63 -18.54
C CYS A 578 -6.65 26.48 -18.67
N SER A 579 -7.93 26.80 -18.91
CA SER A 579 -8.97 25.79 -19.14
C SER A 579 -8.76 25.06 -20.46
N THR A 580 -8.07 25.64 -21.42
CA THR A 580 -7.71 24.97 -22.69
C THR A 580 -6.93 23.67 -22.47
N ILE A 581 -6.09 23.64 -21.43
CA ILE A 581 -5.33 22.43 -21.04
C ILE A 581 -6.10 21.64 -19.98
N ASN A 582 -6.72 22.32 -19.01
CA ASN A 582 -7.33 21.68 -17.85
C ASN A 582 -8.74 21.11 -18.04
N ASP A 583 -9.55 21.68 -18.94
CA ASP A 583 -10.97 21.38 -19.09
C ASP A 583 -11.30 20.86 -20.49
N HIS A 584 -11.82 19.63 -20.57
CA HIS A 584 -12.14 18.97 -21.84
C HIS A 584 -13.36 19.59 -22.56
N GLY A 585 -14.28 20.24 -21.83
CA GLY A 585 -15.51 20.79 -22.39
C GLY A 585 -15.34 22.08 -23.21
N CYS A 586 -14.34 22.91 -22.89
CA CYS A 586 -14.13 24.18 -23.60
C CYS A 586 -13.32 24.00 -24.90
N ALA A 587 -12.62 22.88 -25.03
CA ALA A 587 -11.79 22.56 -26.20
C ALA A 587 -12.61 22.12 -27.43
N GLU A 588 -13.89 21.78 -27.27
CA GLU A 588 -14.73 21.33 -28.38
C GLU A 588 -15.03 22.41 -29.42
N GLU A 589 -15.17 23.67 -28.97
CA GLU A 589 -15.34 24.84 -29.84
C GLU A 589 -14.02 25.29 -30.49
N LEU A 590 -12.88 24.89 -29.92
CA LEU A 590 -11.53 25.23 -30.37
C LEU A 590 -10.82 24.10 -31.14
N ARG A 591 -11.56 23.07 -31.59
CA ARG A 591 -11.04 21.82 -32.21
C ARG A 591 -10.25 21.98 -33.53
N GLN A 592 -9.93 23.20 -33.96
CA GLN A 592 -9.15 23.45 -35.18
C GLN A 592 -7.79 24.12 -34.90
N ILE A 593 -7.07 23.68 -33.88
CA ILE A 593 -5.74 24.24 -33.53
C ILE A 593 -4.64 23.28 -33.98
N ASN A 594 -3.76 23.76 -34.86
CA ASN A 594 -2.48 23.11 -35.17
C ASN A 594 -1.48 23.35 -34.01
N GLY A 595 -0.87 22.29 -33.48
CA GLY A 595 0.34 22.37 -32.66
C GLY A 595 0.28 21.95 -31.18
N LEU A 596 -0.87 21.54 -30.63
CA LEU A 596 -0.94 20.78 -29.36
C LEU A 596 -1.12 19.28 -29.66
N PRO A 597 -0.81 18.34 -28.71
CA PRO A 597 -1.07 16.93 -28.94
C PRO A 597 -2.54 16.73 -29.29
N LYS A 598 -2.83 15.94 -30.32
CA LYS A 598 -4.19 15.77 -30.82
C LYS A 598 -5.02 15.03 -29.79
N ARG A 599 -5.81 15.76 -28.99
CA ARG A 599 -6.76 15.18 -28.03
C ARG A 599 -7.93 14.54 -28.79
N ASP A 600 -8.20 13.27 -28.48
CA ASP A 600 -9.37 12.56 -28.98
C ASP A 600 -10.68 13.22 -28.53
N SER A 601 -11.78 12.94 -29.25
CA SER A 601 -13.07 13.49 -28.85
C SER A 601 -13.51 12.94 -27.49
N PHE A 602 -14.22 13.73 -26.69
CA PHE A 602 -14.74 13.32 -25.37
C PHE A 602 -15.49 11.98 -25.45
N LEU A 603 -16.25 11.76 -26.53
CA LEU A 603 -16.93 10.49 -26.80
C LEU A 603 -15.98 9.32 -27.08
N ARG A 604 -14.87 9.53 -27.81
CA ARG A 604 -13.88 8.46 -28.07
C ARG A 604 -13.03 8.15 -26.84
N GLN A 605 -12.72 9.13 -26.01
CA GLN A 605 -11.95 8.95 -24.77
C GLN A 605 -12.75 8.23 -23.67
N LEU A 606 -14.07 8.43 -23.62
CA LEU A 606 -14.98 7.65 -22.77
C LEU A 606 -15.18 6.20 -23.26
N ILE A 607 -14.88 5.92 -24.53
CA ILE A 607 -14.89 4.56 -25.11
C ILE A 607 -13.50 3.91 -24.93
N ASP A 608 -12.43 4.71 -24.98
CA ASP A 608 -11.04 4.30 -24.77
C ASP A 608 -10.65 4.45 -23.29
N ASN A 609 -11.23 3.59 -22.44
CA ASN A 609 -11.08 3.56 -20.98
C ASN A 609 -9.62 3.44 -20.46
N GLY A 610 -8.63 3.24 -21.34
CA GLY A 610 -7.23 3.05 -20.98
C GLY A 610 -6.56 4.28 -20.33
N HIS A 611 -7.05 5.50 -20.60
CA HIS A 611 -6.44 6.74 -20.09
C HIS A 611 -6.85 7.12 -18.66
N HIS A 612 -8.00 6.63 -18.20
CA HIS A 612 -8.47 6.80 -16.81
C HIS A 612 -8.02 5.64 -15.91
N SER A 613 -7.47 4.56 -16.47
CA SER A 613 -7.02 3.41 -15.68
C SER A 613 -5.70 3.66 -14.96
N MET A 614 -5.60 3.19 -13.71
CA MET A 614 -4.36 3.26 -12.94
C MET A 614 -3.24 2.42 -13.57
N VAL A 615 -3.56 1.17 -13.94
CA VAL A 615 -2.59 0.18 -14.40
C VAL A 615 -1.99 0.55 -15.75
N SER A 616 -2.81 1.02 -16.69
CA SER A 616 -2.37 1.36 -18.05
C SER A 616 -1.98 2.82 -18.25
N SER A 617 -2.26 3.70 -17.27
CA SER A 617 -2.03 5.14 -17.43
C SER A 617 -1.29 5.78 -16.26
N TYR A 618 -1.92 5.89 -15.09
CA TYR A 618 -1.35 6.68 -13.99
C TYR A 618 -0.08 6.06 -13.41
N ILE A 619 0.01 4.75 -13.21
CA ILE A 619 1.21 4.09 -12.68
C ILE A 619 2.41 4.31 -13.62
N PRO A 620 2.33 4.00 -14.94
CA PRO A 620 3.42 4.29 -15.87
C PRO A 620 3.81 5.78 -15.91
N ALA A 621 2.83 6.68 -15.92
CA ALA A 621 3.07 8.13 -15.94
C ALA A 621 3.79 8.63 -14.67
N CYS A 622 3.37 8.15 -13.50
CA CYS A 622 3.98 8.49 -12.22
C CYS A 622 5.40 7.91 -12.10
N TRP A 623 5.61 6.67 -12.55
CA TRP A 623 6.93 6.04 -12.60
C TRP A 623 7.87 6.81 -13.54
N ALA A 624 7.40 7.17 -14.74
CA ALA A 624 8.17 7.97 -15.69
C ALA A 624 8.54 9.34 -15.13
N SER A 625 7.62 9.98 -14.41
CA SER A 625 7.86 11.25 -13.73
C SER A 625 8.91 11.10 -12.62
N LEU A 626 8.84 10.06 -11.77
CA LEU A 626 9.87 9.81 -10.75
C LEU A 626 11.25 9.63 -11.39
N ARG A 627 11.35 8.81 -12.43
CA ARG A 627 12.60 8.56 -13.18
C ARG A 627 13.19 9.84 -13.74
N ARG A 628 12.36 10.66 -14.39
CA ARG A 628 12.79 11.94 -14.96
C ARG A 628 13.28 12.91 -13.88
N TRP A 629 12.64 12.93 -12.71
CA TRP A 629 13.01 13.80 -11.59
C TRP A 629 14.33 13.35 -10.96
N GLN A 630 14.54 12.04 -10.82
CA GLN A 630 15.82 11.47 -10.40
C GLN A 630 16.95 11.86 -11.36
N GLU A 631 16.75 11.65 -12.67
CA GLU A 631 17.76 11.97 -13.68
C GLU A 631 18.06 13.49 -13.72
N ALA A 632 17.03 14.33 -13.59
CA ALA A 632 17.19 15.78 -13.53
C ALA A 632 17.96 16.24 -12.29
N GLN A 633 17.72 15.61 -11.13
CA GLN A 633 18.44 15.88 -9.88
C GLN A 633 19.91 15.42 -9.97
N GLU A 634 20.17 14.21 -10.49
CA GLU A 634 21.52 13.67 -10.63
C GLU A 634 22.37 14.47 -11.61
N LEU A 635 21.78 14.88 -12.74
CA LEU A 635 22.45 15.67 -13.78
C LEU A 635 22.39 17.18 -13.54
N LYS A 636 21.75 17.63 -12.44
CA LYS A 636 21.56 19.05 -12.08
C LYS A 636 20.98 19.90 -13.22
N ARG A 637 19.98 19.36 -13.92
CA ARG A 637 19.35 19.99 -15.08
C ARG A 637 17.89 20.36 -14.81
N SER A 638 17.30 21.06 -15.77
CA SER A 638 15.89 21.44 -15.74
C SER A 638 14.95 20.25 -15.93
N LEU A 639 13.77 20.31 -15.29
CA LEU A 639 12.66 19.38 -15.52
C LEU A 639 12.03 19.52 -16.90
N VAL A 640 12.13 20.69 -17.52
CA VAL A 640 11.60 20.98 -18.86
C VAL A 640 12.77 21.45 -19.72
N THR A 641 13.08 20.68 -20.76
CA THR A 641 14.13 21.00 -21.73
C THR A 641 13.81 22.26 -22.53
N LEU A 642 14.82 22.82 -23.20
CA LEU A 642 14.61 23.95 -24.11
C LEU A 642 13.65 23.61 -25.24
N ASN A 643 13.83 22.44 -25.88
CA ASN A 643 12.96 21.99 -26.98
C ASN A 643 11.49 21.84 -26.54
N GLU A 644 11.23 21.22 -25.39
CA GLU A 644 9.87 21.11 -24.85
C GLU A 644 9.29 22.48 -24.50
N TYR A 645 10.10 23.36 -23.89
CA TYR A 645 9.69 24.71 -23.55
C TYR A 645 9.29 25.51 -24.80
N GLU A 646 10.13 25.51 -25.84
CA GLU A 646 9.89 26.24 -27.08
C GLU A 646 8.64 25.73 -27.80
N TRP A 647 8.49 24.40 -27.87
CA TRP A 647 7.32 23.77 -28.48
C TRP A 647 6.03 24.13 -27.75
N ILE A 648 5.96 23.91 -26.44
CA ILE A 648 4.75 24.17 -25.64
C ILE A 648 4.47 25.68 -25.59
N SER A 649 5.51 26.51 -25.45
CA SER A 649 5.35 27.97 -25.47
C SER A 649 4.85 28.46 -26.83
N GLY A 650 5.33 27.88 -27.95
CA GLY A 650 4.84 28.16 -29.29
C GLY A 650 3.37 27.83 -29.45
N ALA A 651 2.95 26.65 -29.00
CA ALA A 651 1.56 26.22 -29.02
C ALA A 651 0.66 27.16 -28.19
N LEU A 652 1.07 27.53 -26.97
CA LEU A 652 0.33 28.47 -26.12
C LEU A 652 0.21 29.88 -26.74
N LYS A 653 1.25 30.35 -27.45
CA LYS A 653 1.20 31.63 -28.19
C LYS A 653 0.20 31.59 -29.33
N SER A 654 0.20 30.51 -30.12
CA SER A 654 -0.78 30.29 -31.20
C SER A 654 -2.21 30.32 -30.67
N ILE A 655 -2.48 29.70 -29.51
CA ILE A 655 -3.80 29.73 -28.87
C ILE A 655 -4.16 31.16 -28.44
N ASP A 656 -3.25 31.89 -27.78
CA ASP A 656 -3.52 33.29 -27.39
C ASP A 656 -3.81 34.19 -28.60
N GLU A 657 -3.11 34.01 -29.72
CA GLU A 657 -3.37 34.73 -30.97
C GLU A 657 -4.77 34.42 -31.53
N GLN A 658 -5.17 33.15 -31.53
CA GLN A 658 -6.51 32.77 -31.97
C GLN A 658 -7.63 33.30 -31.07
N LEU A 659 -7.43 33.31 -29.76
CA LEU A 659 -8.39 33.91 -28.81
C LEU A 659 -8.48 35.44 -29.00
N ARG A 660 -7.37 36.12 -29.34
CA ARG A 660 -7.40 37.55 -29.72
C ARG A 660 -8.21 37.77 -31.00
N ASP A 661 -8.03 36.90 -32.00
CA ASP A 661 -8.77 36.98 -33.26
C ASP A 661 -10.26 36.75 -33.06
N LEU A 662 -10.63 35.77 -32.23
CA LEU A 662 -12.00 35.50 -31.85
C LEU A 662 -12.62 36.69 -31.13
N ASN A 663 -11.92 37.29 -30.16
CA ASN A 663 -12.40 38.47 -29.46
C ASN A 663 -12.63 39.65 -30.42
N ARG A 664 -11.69 39.90 -31.35
CA ARG A 664 -11.85 40.92 -32.39
C ARG A 664 -13.06 40.67 -33.29
N ARG A 665 -13.38 39.41 -33.61
CA ARG A 665 -14.56 39.05 -34.41
C ARG A 665 -15.87 39.27 -33.66
N ILE A 666 -15.91 38.97 -32.35
CA ILE A 666 -17.09 39.21 -31.50
C ILE A 666 -17.34 40.71 -31.36
N GLU A 667 -16.29 41.50 -31.11
CA GLU A 667 -16.37 42.96 -31.03
C GLU A 667 -16.72 43.61 -32.39
N GLY A 668 -16.22 43.04 -33.49
CA GLY A 668 -16.40 43.57 -34.84
C GLY A 668 -17.70 43.20 -35.56
N ASN A 669 -18.54 42.32 -35.00
CA ASN A 669 -19.77 41.84 -35.64
C ASN A 669 -21.04 42.28 -34.87
N PRO A 670 -21.51 43.53 -35.04
CA PRO A 670 -22.75 44.01 -34.43
C PRO A 670 -23.97 43.42 -35.17
N THR A 671 -24.22 42.13 -35.02
CA THR A 671 -25.47 41.52 -35.52
C THR A 671 -26.62 41.96 -34.63
N GLY A 672 -27.55 42.72 -35.22
CA GLY A 672 -28.65 43.43 -34.54
C GLY A 672 -29.73 42.59 -33.86
N HIS A 673 -29.44 41.36 -33.41
CA HIS A 673 -30.35 40.50 -32.64
C HIS A 673 -29.64 39.65 -31.55
N ARG A 674 -28.31 39.74 -31.36
CA ARG A 674 -27.62 39.11 -30.21
C ARG A 674 -27.64 40.06 -29.01
N ASN A 675 -27.96 39.54 -27.82
CA ASN A 675 -28.03 40.33 -26.60
C ASN A 675 -26.64 40.93 -26.29
N HIS A 676 -26.52 42.26 -26.25
CA HIS A 676 -25.28 42.98 -25.93
C HIS A 676 -24.60 42.47 -24.65
N GLN A 677 -25.40 42.06 -23.65
CA GLN A 677 -24.91 41.43 -22.42
C GLN A 677 -24.18 40.09 -22.64
N GLN A 678 -24.60 39.28 -23.61
CA GLN A 678 -23.94 38.01 -23.93
C GLN A 678 -22.55 38.25 -24.52
N ASN A 679 -22.42 39.21 -25.46
CA ASN A 679 -21.12 39.55 -26.04
C ASN A 679 -20.14 40.07 -24.96
N ILE A 680 -20.61 40.89 -24.00
CA ILE A 680 -19.78 41.35 -22.87
C ILE A 680 -19.31 40.16 -22.03
N GLN A 681 -20.20 39.22 -21.72
CA GLN A 681 -19.87 38.03 -20.92
C GLN A 681 -18.90 37.08 -21.63
N GLU A 682 -19.06 36.89 -22.94
CA GLU A 682 -18.15 36.11 -23.80
C GLU A 682 -16.76 36.75 -23.85
N THR A 683 -16.66 38.06 -24.12
CA THR A 683 -15.39 38.80 -24.13
C THR A 683 -14.67 38.76 -22.77
N GLU A 684 -15.38 38.90 -21.66
CA GLU A 684 -14.79 38.78 -20.32
C GLU A 684 -14.29 37.35 -20.03
N THR A 685 -14.99 36.32 -20.54
CA THR A 685 -14.56 34.92 -20.40
C THR A 685 -13.29 34.66 -21.20
N LEU A 686 -13.23 35.15 -22.45
CA LEU A 686 -12.03 35.05 -23.30
C LEU A 686 -10.84 35.78 -22.68
N LYS A 687 -11.05 36.96 -22.12
CA LYS A 687 -10.00 37.73 -21.45
C LYS A 687 -9.42 36.97 -20.24
N LYS A 688 -10.29 36.41 -19.40
CA LYS A 688 -9.86 35.56 -18.27
C LYS A 688 -9.07 34.35 -18.73
N GLU A 689 -9.47 33.70 -19.83
CA GLU A 689 -8.73 32.55 -20.35
C GLU A 689 -7.34 32.96 -20.89
N ARG A 690 -7.23 34.11 -21.55
CA ARG A 690 -5.93 34.66 -21.96
C ARG A 690 -5.02 34.98 -20.79
N GLU A 691 -5.55 35.54 -19.70
CA GLU A 691 -4.79 35.75 -18.46
C GLU A 691 -4.29 34.43 -17.88
N LYS A 692 -5.11 33.38 -17.90
CA LYS A 692 -4.70 32.03 -17.48
C LYS A 692 -3.64 31.43 -18.41
N ILE A 693 -3.71 31.64 -19.72
CA ILE A 693 -2.67 31.21 -20.67
C ILE A 693 -1.34 31.90 -20.35
N ALA A 694 -1.35 33.21 -20.08
CA ALA A 694 -0.15 33.93 -19.67
C ALA A 694 0.45 33.39 -18.35
N GLN A 695 -0.40 33.05 -17.38
CA GLN A 695 0.04 32.39 -16.14
C GLN A 695 0.65 31.00 -16.42
N THR A 696 0.03 30.21 -17.30
CA THR A 696 0.55 28.91 -17.73
C THR A 696 1.94 29.04 -18.37
N GLN A 697 2.14 30.03 -19.25
CA GLN A 697 3.45 30.31 -19.85
C GLN A 697 4.49 30.70 -18.79
N ALA A 698 4.12 31.54 -17.82
CA ALA A 698 5.02 31.95 -16.75
C ALA A 698 5.44 30.75 -15.87
N ARG A 699 4.51 29.85 -15.55
CA ARG A 699 4.79 28.61 -14.80
C ARG A 699 5.69 27.66 -15.59
N LEU A 700 5.45 27.51 -16.89
CA LEU A 700 6.29 26.71 -17.78
C LEU A 700 7.72 27.27 -17.85
N PHE A 701 7.87 28.59 -17.95
CA PHE A 701 9.19 29.25 -17.93
C PHE A 701 9.92 29.06 -16.59
N ALA A 702 9.20 29.12 -15.47
CA ALA A 702 9.77 28.86 -14.15
C ALA A 702 10.28 27.41 -14.05
N LEU A 703 9.48 26.44 -14.48
CA LEU A 703 9.87 25.01 -14.52
C LEU A 703 11.10 24.77 -15.40
N HIS A 704 11.19 25.46 -16.54
CA HIS A 704 12.35 25.38 -17.43
C HIS A 704 13.65 25.92 -16.80
N ARG A 705 13.56 26.80 -15.80
CA ARG A 705 14.72 27.36 -15.10
C ARG A 705 15.03 26.68 -13.76
N GLN A 706 14.17 25.79 -13.31
CA GLN A 706 14.27 25.17 -12.00
C GLN A 706 15.19 23.95 -12.06
N THR A 707 16.19 23.93 -11.19
CA THR A 707 16.99 22.72 -10.92
C THR A 707 16.33 21.90 -9.83
N VAL A 708 16.23 20.59 -10.04
CA VAL A 708 15.59 19.68 -9.09
C VAL A 708 16.49 19.44 -7.86
N THR A 709 15.88 19.53 -6.69
CA THR A 709 16.49 19.25 -5.39
C THR A 709 16.16 17.83 -4.92
N GLU A 710 16.95 17.29 -3.99
CA GLU A 710 16.66 15.97 -3.39
C GLU A 710 15.31 15.93 -2.67
N ALA A 711 14.88 17.03 -2.05
CA ALA A 711 13.58 17.13 -1.37
C ALA A 711 12.40 17.02 -2.35
N GLU A 712 12.52 17.55 -3.57
CA GLU A 712 11.48 17.42 -4.60
C GLU A 712 11.38 16.00 -5.16
N VAL A 713 12.45 15.22 -5.07
CA VAL A 713 12.43 13.80 -5.47
C VAL A 713 11.95 12.92 -4.31
N TYR A 714 12.61 13.01 -3.16
CA TYR A 714 12.48 12.05 -2.05
C TYR A 714 11.72 12.58 -0.83
N GLY A 715 11.27 13.84 -0.84
CA GLY A 715 10.51 14.46 0.24
C GLY A 715 11.29 14.47 1.56
N SER A 716 10.66 14.05 2.65
CA SER A 716 11.27 14.01 3.99
C SER A 716 12.48 13.09 4.11
N TYR A 717 12.73 12.21 3.14
CA TYR A 717 13.93 11.36 3.13
C TYR A 717 15.17 12.07 2.60
N ALA A 718 15.06 13.28 2.02
CA ALA A 718 16.21 14.06 1.56
C ALA A 718 17.18 14.40 2.70
N ASP A 719 16.71 14.47 3.95
CA ASP A 719 17.56 14.66 5.13
C ASP A 719 18.38 13.40 5.50
N GLN A 720 18.16 12.27 4.81
CA GLN A 720 18.80 10.98 5.04
C GLN A 720 19.36 10.38 3.73
N PRO A 721 20.34 11.04 3.09
CA PRO A 721 20.80 10.65 1.76
C PRO A 721 21.40 9.24 1.72
N GLU A 722 22.13 8.80 2.75
CA GLU A 722 22.66 7.43 2.82
C GLU A 722 21.55 6.37 2.81
N TRP A 723 20.44 6.65 3.49
CA TRP A 723 19.27 5.75 3.56
C TRP A 723 18.56 5.66 2.21
N VAL A 724 18.42 6.79 1.53
CA VAL A 724 17.89 6.87 0.17
C VAL A 724 18.77 6.07 -0.79
N GLN A 725 20.10 6.24 -0.71
CA GLN A 725 21.04 5.52 -1.58
C GLN A 725 20.97 4.00 -1.39
N ASP A 726 20.88 3.49 -0.16
CA ASP A 726 20.73 2.05 0.08
C ASP A 726 19.43 1.49 -0.55
N SER A 727 18.34 2.23 -0.41
CA SER A 727 17.04 1.87 -1.01
C SER A 727 17.07 1.94 -2.54
N LEU A 728 17.77 2.92 -3.11
CA LEU A 728 17.98 3.06 -4.56
C LEU A 728 18.84 1.93 -5.13
N LEU A 729 19.86 1.47 -4.41
CA LEU A 729 20.69 0.34 -4.85
C LEU A 729 19.85 -0.92 -5.00
N ARG A 730 18.96 -1.21 -4.03
CA ARG A 730 17.99 -2.31 -4.13
C ARG A 730 17.04 -2.09 -5.30
N TRP A 731 16.45 -0.90 -5.41
CA TRP A 731 15.49 -0.59 -6.46
C TRP A 731 16.08 -0.71 -7.87
N ARG A 732 17.32 -0.24 -8.09
CA ARG A 732 18.05 -0.33 -9.36
C ARG A 732 18.54 -1.73 -9.70
N ALA A 733 18.52 -2.67 -8.76
CA ALA A 733 18.84 -4.07 -9.03
C ALA A 733 17.80 -4.74 -9.95
N HIS A 734 16.58 -4.19 -10.02
CA HIS A 734 15.57 -4.61 -10.98
C HIS A 734 15.85 -4.01 -12.36
N PRO A 735 16.02 -4.82 -13.43
CA PRO A 735 16.27 -4.33 -14.77
C PRO A 735 15.17 -3.38 -15.28
N GLU A 736 13.92 -3.62 -14.89
CA GLU A 736 12.77 -2.79 -15.27
C GLU A 736 12.92 -1.35 -14.75
N ASN A 737 13.51 -1.18 -13.56
CA ASN A 737 13.78 0.12 -12.98
C ASN A 737 14.97 0.84 -13.60
N THR A 738 15.75 0.22 -14.47
CA THR A 738 16.88 0.85 -15.18
C THR A 738 16.65 0.94 -16.69
N ALA A 739 15.54 0.39 -17.18
CA ALA A 739 15.16 0.44 -18.58
C ALA A 739 15.03 1.88 -19.08
N LYS A 740 15.34 2.07 -20.37
CA LYS A 740 15.10 3.31 -21.09
C LYS A 740 13.61 3.40 -21.40
N GLU A 741 12.93 4.35 -20.80
CA GLU A 741 11.50 4.62 -21.04
C GLU A 741 11.36 5.97 -21.73
N GLN A 742 10.73 6.00 -22.89
CA GLN A 742 10.68 7.19 -23.74
C GLN A 742 9.96 8.36 -23.06
N LEU A 743 8.89 8.10 -22.31
CA LEU A 743 8.17 9.15 -21.56
C LEU A 743 8.97 9.67 -20.35
N ALA A 744 9.91 8.87 -19.84
CA ALA A 744 10.80 9.23 -18.73
C ALA A 744 12.09 9.90 -19.20
N MET A 745 12.48 9.70 -20.46
CA MET A 745 13.69 10.25 -21.02
C MET A 745 13.49 11.72 -21.37
N ILE A 746 14.43 12.53 -20.92
CA ILE A 746 14.63 13.86 -21.48
C ILE A 746 15.12 13.68 -22.92
N PRO A 747 14.51 14.34 -23.92
CA PRO A 747 15.00 14.28 -25.29
C PRO A 747 16.47 14.72 -25.30
N PRO A 748 17.36 14.00 -26.00
CA PRO A 748 18.77 14.41 -26.08
C PRO A 748 18.83 15.84 -26.62
N ASP A 749 19.74 16.64 -26.06
CA ASP A 749 20.07 17.93 -26.68
C ASP A 749 20.43 17.65 -28.15
N PRO A 750 20.12 18.58 -29.07
CA PRO A 750 20.61 18.48 -30.44
C PRO A 750 22.14 18.64 -30.40
N GLU A 751 22.86 17.58 -30.05
CA GLU A 751 24.31 17.52 -30.06
C GLU A 751 24.77 17.49 -31.52
N ASP A 752 25.18 18.66 -31.99
CA ASP A 752 26.37 19.01 -32.78
C ASP A 752 26.77 18.15 -34.00
N HIS A 753 26.56 16.84 -34.02
CA HIS A 753 26.95 15.98 -35.12
C HIS A 753 26.10 16.20 -36.38
N GLU A 754 24.78 16.32 -36.28
CA GLU A 754 23.96 16.57 -37.49
C GLU A 754 24.08 18.00 -38.00
N ALA A 755 24.20 19.00 -37.12
CA ALA A 755 24.43 20.39 -37.51
C ALA A 755 25.84 20.58 -38.12
N ALA A 756 26.88 19.93 -37.58
CA ALA A 756 28.22 19.95 -38.15
C ALA A 756 28.31 19.15 -39.46
N ILE A 757 27.60 18.02 -39.58
CA ILE A 757 27.52 17.26 -40.84
C ILE A 757 26.74 18.06 -41.89
N ALA A 758 25.64 18.72 -41.53
CA ALA A 758 24.89 19.61 -42.41
C ALA A 758 25.72 20.81 -42.88
N ALA A 759 26.50 21.43 -41.99
CA ALA A 759 27.42 22.52 -42.32
C ALA A 759 28.59 22.08 -43.23
N ILE A 760 29.06 20.83 -43.11
CA ILE A 760 30.15 20.28 -43.94
C ILE A 760 29.64 19.74 -45.29
N THR A 761 28.42 19.20 -45.34
CA THR A 761 27.83 18.57 -46.54
C THR A 761 26.90 19.48 -47.34
N GLY A 762 26.62 20.69 -46.84
CA GLY A 762 25.68 21.63 -47.45
C GLY A 762 24.21 21.18 -47.33
N GLY A 763 23.93 20.25 -46.42
CA GLY A 763 22.59 19.71 -46.14
C GLY A 763 21.77 20.63 -45.24
N PHE A 764 20.45 20.55 -45.37
CA PHE A 764 19.48 21.39 -44.64
C PHE A 764 19.41 21.02 -43.15
N ALA A 765 19.41 22.03 -42.27
CA ALA A 765 19.27 21.84 -40.81
C ALA A 765 17.78 21.84 -40.39
N PRO A 766 17.30 20.85 -39.61
CA PRO A 766 15.93 20.84 -39.11
C PRO A 766 15.66 22.04 -38.17
N GLY A 767 14.63 22.84 -38.46
CA GLY A 767 14.21 23.99 -37.64
C GLY A 767 14.47 25.39 -38.20
N ALA A 768 15.07 25.52 -39.40
CA ALA A 768 15.20 26.83 -40.04
C ALA A 768 13.86 27.32 -40.63
N PRO A 769 13.50 28.61 -40.47
CA PRO A 769 12.24 29.15 -40.99
C PRO A 769 12.22 29.14 -42.53
N TYR A 770 11.13 28.62 -43.08
CA TYR A 770 10.87 28.60 -44.52
C TYR A 770 10.52 30.02 -44.99
N HIS A 771 11.39 30.63 -45.80
CA HIS A 771 10.99 31.80 -46.61
C HIS A 771 10.14 31.28 -47.76
N LEU A 772 8.82 31.42 -47.65
CA LEU A 772 7.91 31.25 -48.78
C LEU A 772 8.18 32.37 -49.79
N ASP A 773 8.84 32.00 -50.90
CA ASP A 773 9.01 32.83 -52.08
C ASP A 773 7.70 32.89 -52.87
N ILE A 774 7.01 34.03 -52.76
CA ILE A 774 5.67 34.28 -53.33
C ILE A 774 5.69 34.45 -54.87
N ASP A 775 6.86 34.44 -55.51
CA ASP A 775 6.96 34.63 -56.97
C ASP A 775 6.96 33.32 -57.78
N SER A 776 6.69 32.16 -57.16
CA SER A 776 6.69 30.85 -57.85
C SER A 776 5.31 30.33 -58.30
N ILE A 777 4.27 31.17 -58.24
CA ILE A 777 2.95 30.86 -58.85
C ILE A 777 2.51 32.05 -59.73
N VAL A 778 2.91 32.01 -60.99
CA VAL A 778 2.21 32.62 -62.13
C VAL A 778 2.01 31.56 -63.20
#